data_AF-A0A1M6PGY3-F1
#
_entry.id   AF-A0A1M6PGY3-F1
#
_cell.length_a   1.000
_cell.length_b   1.000
_cell.length_c   1.000
_cell.angle_alpha   90.00
_cell.angle_beta   90.00
_cell.angle_gamma   90.00
#
_symmetry.space_group_name_H-M   'P 1'
#
loop_
_entity.id
_entity.type
_entity.pdbx_description
1 polymer ?
#
loop_
_entity_poly.entity_id
_entity_poly.type
_entity_poly.pdbx_seq_one_letter_code
_entity_poly.pdbx_strand_id
1 'polypeptide(L)'
;MPFPHRARGRLRALLLTVAPALLLLSAPAAADTPDDAAPAVAPQPTYAEHFAGLLAQEPEGAAVVVDGAIGGPVPPEEVERGIHEAFAPLGAPYHIVVTPYLGAGTDGGMDDILPAVRDRLGTDGFYAVLPPSGGFTELAVYGTDLSLEGGRDAVYDAEVYGEPAHEVARVLAAGLSGSEVPEGFEEEDEGGFLAEFRADTDPTRHNGPENLGFLVGIVAGALLSGAGWITWRSLRRGRIVVPVAAVLAALSATGVLVATTYAYTVDAPVGGHEIADPEKLVRLEPPYVVSTARVERIAEALAEDPLYVDPIMPLTREGLEDVPAALAAAPVPVFAAAVPLNHEDEAEGDPEVLAAALASVAEEDGVYLVVGPRHDGVAVGAAAHGLEADAYALWSPMAFNEERTPAAALESAAEALAEVEFTAGDGYRPGFADREVSLPGPRGERYWAGGFFGGLLLVGPLLAVAVIGLFYLAVHLPRLARSRPSRTALGERALRRLAVRETGRVRALVDREPDRIPAGSMVQAEAALMLMDRSPRELDLLGITVLSRRVLAAVEDPDADTVPCIVDPLHPFAAERAQSRTMGGRVPLCEECARLDDRTRSRRVLRLRGGATSHSYRVKPQDPWIRHSFGAKEPRRMVDLLLKENRVH
;
A
#
# COMPACT_ATOMS: atom_id res chain seq x y z
N MET A 1 12.31 -37.81 -37.34
CA MET A 1 11.55 -36.74 -38.01
C MET A 1 10.90 -35.87 -36.95
N PRO A 2 10.79 -34.55 -37.20
CA PRO A 2 10.25 -33.56 -36.28
C PRO A 2 8.71 -33.45 -36.38
N PHE A 3 8.11 -32.97 -35.29
CA PHE A 3 6.79 -32.34 -35.10
C PHE A 3 6.36 -31.43 -36.28
N PRO A 4 5.05 -31.13 -36.51
CA PRO A 4 4.06 -30.75 -35.47
C PRO A 4 2.55 -31.01 -35.78
N HIS A 5 1.66 -30.78 -34.82
CA HIS A 5 0.50 -29.89 -35.00
C HIS A 5 -0.19 -29.53 -33.67
N ARG A 6 -0.65 -28.28 -33.64
CA ARG A 6 -1.33 -27.52 -32.58
C ARG A 6 -2.73 -28.06 -32.25
N ALA A 7 -3.21 -27.84 -31.02
CA ALA A 7 -4.55 -27.30 -30.67
C ALA A 7 -4.69 -27.29 -29.13
N ARG A 8 -4.77 -26.16 -28.43
CA ARG A 8 -6.01 -25.43 -28.10
C ARG A 8 -7.24 -26.33 -27.90
N GLY A 9 -7.55 -26.64 -26.64
CA GLY A 9 -8.84 -27.16 -26.17
C GLY A 9 -8.97 -26.79 -24.70
N ARG A 10 -9.78 -25.79 -24.34
CA ARG A 10 -11.24 -25.82 -24.09
C ARG A 10 -11.57 -26.16 -22.63
N LEU A 11 -11.79 -25.08 -21.89
CA LEU A 11 -12.76 -24.97 -20.80
C LEU A 11 -14.09 -25.61 -21.22
N ARG A 12 -14.58 -26.55 -20.41
CA ARG A 12 -15.94 -27.13 -20.26
C ARG A 12 -15.73 -28.41 -19.43
N ALA A 13 -16.58 -28.88 -18.53
CA ALA A 13 -17.83 -28.47 -17.89
C ALA A 13 -18.35 -29.77 -17.25
N LEU A 14 -18.74 -29.76 -15.96
CA LEU A 14 -19.57 -30.76 -15.27
C LEU A 14 -19.89 -30.08 -13.92
N LEU A 15 -21.02 -29.44 -13.61
CA LEU A 15 -22.45 -29.55 -13.91
C LEU A 15 -23.11 -30.85 -13.42
N LEU A 16 -24.10 -30.64 -12.53
CA LEU A 16 -25.25 -31.47 -12.09
C LEU A 16 -25.03 -32.40 -10.88
N THR A 17 -25.90 -32.48 -9.86
CA THR A 17 -27.08 -31.74 -9.32
C THR A 17 -27.58 -32.55 -8.09
N VAL A 18 -28.62 -32.04 -7.38
CA VAL A 18 -29.63 -32.71 -6.50
C VAL A 18 -29.40 -32.38 -5.02
N ALA A 19 -30.34 -31.83 -4.23
CA ALA A 19 -31.71 -31.32 -4.40
C ALA A 19 -32.09 -30.50 -3.12
N PRO A 20 -33.12 -29.63 -3.17
CA PRO A 20 -33.65 -28.93 -2.00
C PRO A 20 -34.69 -29.80 -1.27
N ALA A 21 -34.67 -29.78 0.06
CA ALA A 21 -35.71 -30.40 0.89
C ALA A 21 -36.40 -29.33 1.74
N LEU A 22 -37.66 -29.07 1.39
CA LEU A 22 -38.67 -28.48 2.27
C LEU A 22 -38.74 -29.29 3.58
N LEU A 23 -38.70 -28.59 4.72
CA LEU A 23 -39.35 -29.04 5.94
C LEU A 23 -40.07 -27.86 6.58
N LEU A 24 -41.39 -27.89 6.41
CA LEU A 24 -42.38 -27.18 7.20
C LEU A 24 -42.27 -27.66 8.65
N LEU A 25 -42.10 -26.73 9.59
CA LEU A 25 -42.39 -26.96 11.00
C LEU A 25 -43.16 -25.76 11.55
N SER A 26 -44.33 -26.12 12.06
CA SER A 26 -45.42 -25.37 12.63
C SER A 26 -45.03 -24.54 13.85
N ALA A 27 -45.37 -23.25 13.81
CA ALA A 27 -45.41 -22.38 14.99
C ALA A 27 -46.63 -22.73 15.86
N PRO A 28 -46.49 -22.92 17.18
CA PRO A 28 -47.61 -22.83 18.09
C PRO A 28 -47.95 -21.35 18.32
N ALA A 29 -49.22 -21.01 18.16
CA ALA A 29 -49.79 -19.75 18.63
C ALA A 29 -49.66 -19.74 20.16
N ALA A 30 -48.78 -18.89 20.69
CA ALA A 30 -48.76 -18.54 22.10
C ALA A 30 -49.97 -17.64 22.37
N ALA A 31 -50.71 -17.99 23.43
CA ALA A 31 -51.86 -17.25 23.91
C ALA A 31 -51.39 -15.95 24.56
N ASP A 32 -52.02 -14.83 24.18
CA ASP A 32 -52.00 -13.58 24.93
C ASP A 32 -52.59 -13.82 26.32
N THR A 33 -51.72 -13.97 27.31
CA THR A 33 -52.05 -13.62 28.69
C THR A 33 -51.89 -12.12 28.85
N PRO A 34 -52.87 -11.40 29.41
CA PRO A 34 -52.71 -9.98 29.70
C PRO A 34 -51.59 -9.84 30.73
N ASP A 35 -50.49 -9.23 30.29
CA ASP A 35 -49.39 -8.78 31.13
C ASP A 35 -49.96 -7.83 32.17
N ASP A 36 -49.88 -8.23 33.44
CA ASP A 36 -49.94 -7.30 34.56
C ASP A 36 -48.73 -6.38 34.39
N ALA A 37 -48.96 -5.20 33.80
CA ALA A 37 -47.94 -4.21 33.52
C ALA A 37 -47.12 -3.94 34.77
N ALA A 38 -45.90 -4.47 34.79
CA ALA A 38 -44.85 -4.04 35.69
C ALA A 38 -44.77 -2.51 35.63
N PRO A 39 -44.55 -1.82 36.76
CA PRO A 39 -44.42 -0.38 36.76
C PRO A 39 -43.37 0.03 35.72
N ALA A 40 -43.79 0.84 34.74
CA ALA A 40 -42.91 1.28 33.67
C ALA A 40 -41.68 1.95 34.28
N VAL A 41 -40.51 1.31 34.10
CA VAL A 41 -39.21 1.90 34.43
C VAL A 41 -39.16 3.27 33.78
N ALA A 42 -38.77 4.29 34.55
CA ALA A 42 -38.69 5.65 34.03
C ALA A 42 -37.83 5.65 32.76
N PRO A 43 -38.28 6.28 31.66
CA PRO A 43 -37.55 6.26 30.40
C PRO A 43 -36.15 6.86 30.61
N GLN A 44 -35.14 6.17 30.09
CA GLN A 44 -33.76 6.68 30.11
C GLN A 44 -33.70 7.99 29.30
N PRO A 45 -33.09 9.06 29.83
CA PRO A 45 -32.91 10.27 29.05
C PRO A 45 -32.01 9.97 27.86
N THR A 46 -32.34 10.52 26.69
CA THR A 46 -31.44 10.41 25.54
C THR A 46 -30.22 11.31 25.74
N TYR A 47 -29.10 11.03 25.05
CA TYR A 47 -27.92 11.91 25.08
C TYR A 47 -28.28 13.38 24.79
N ALA A 48 -29.14 13.61 23.79
CA ALA A 48 -29.59 14.95 23.45
C ALA A 48 -30.42 15.61 24.57
N GLU A 49 -31.24 14.85 25.29
CA GLU A 49 -31.99 15.36 26.45
C GLU A 49 -31.06 15.71 27.61
N HIS A 50 -30.09 14.83 27.90
CA HIS A 50 -29.09 15.05 28.95
C HIS A 50 -28.26 16.31 28.67
N PHE A 51 -27.62 16.39 27.50
CA PHE A 51 -26.75 17.52 27.17
C PHE A 51 -27.52 18.82 26.96
N ALA A 52 -28.74 18.79 26.42
CA ALA A 52 -29.58 20.00 26.38
C ALA A 52 -29.92 20.49 27.79
N GLY A 53 -30.18 19.58 28.74
CA GLY A 53 -30.42 19.92 30.14
C GLY A 53 -29.21 20.55 30.83
N LEU A 54 -28.00 20.08 30.52
CA LEU A 54 -26.76 20.69 31.02
C LEU A 54 -26.49 22.05 30.37
N LEU A 55 -26.55 22.14 29.04
CA LEU A 55 -26.34 23.40 28.31
C LEU A 55 -27.35 24.50 28.69
N ALA A 56 -28.56 24.13 29.10
CA ALA A 56 -29.57 25.09 29.56
C ALA A 56 -29.25 25.72 30.93
N GLN A 57 -28.34 25.13 31.71
CA GLN A 57 -27.87 25.67 32.99
C GLN A 57 -26.73 26.68 32.80
N GLU A 58 -26.08 26.64 31.64
CA GLU A 58 -24.99 27.54 31.28
C GLU A 58 -25.47 28.95 30.87
N PRO A 59 -24.57 29.96 30.88
CA PRO A 59 -24.91 31.31 30.48
C PRO A 59 -25.52 31.41 29.07
N GLU A 60 -26.59 32.20 28.94
CA GLU A 60 -27.26 32.43 27.66
C GLU A 60 -26.27 32.98 26.61
N GLY A 61 -26.19 32.30 25.46
CA GLY A 61 -25.33 32.71 24.34
C GLY A 61 -23.87 32.27 24.43
N ALA A 62 -23.45 31.60 25.51
CA ALA A 62 -22.11 31.05 25.67
C ALA A 62 -22.17 29.79 26.54
N ALA A 63 -22.73 28.71 25.99
CA ALA A 63 -22.92 27.46 26.72
C ALA A 63 -21.82 26.45 26.37
N VAL A 64 -21.05 26.01 27.37
CA VAL A 64 -20.02 24.98 27.22
C VAL A 64 -20.20 23.97 28.34
N VAL A 65 -20.30 22.69 27.98
CA VAL A 65 -20.35 21.60 28.94
C VAL A 65 -19.13 20.73 28.69
N VAL A 66 -18.25 20.65 29.68
CA VAL A 66 -17.10 19.74 29.68
C VAL A 66 -17.39 18.59 30.63
N ASP A 67 -17.41 17.37 30.10
CA ASP A 67 -17.66 16.18 30.90
C ASP A 67 -16.55 16.01 31.95
N GLY A 68 -16.94 15.73 33.20
CA GLY A 68 -15.96 15.48 34.27
C GLY A 68 -15.14 14.20 34.05
N ALA A 69 -15.56 13.36 33.09
CA ALA A 69 -14.89 12.15 32.69
C ALA A 69 -13.76 12.36 31.67
N ILE A 70 -13.50 13.59 31.19
CA ILE A 70 -12.43 13.76 30.21
C ILE A 70 -11.09 13.30 30.79
N GLY A 71 -10.43 12.38 30.09
CA GLY A 71 -9.02 12.07 30.31
C GLY A 71 -8.14 13.15 29.68
N GLY A 72 -6.93 13.34 30.20
CA GLY A 72 -5.93 14.21 29.59
C GLY A 72 -5.03 14.95 30.59
N PRO A 73 -4.02 15.69 30.09
CA PRO A 73 -3.12 16.47 30.93
C PRO A 73 -3.72 17.83 31.33
N VAL A 74 -4.84 18.22 30.71
CA VAL A 74 -5.48 19.52 30.91
C VAL A 74 -6.76 19.32 31.73
N PRO A 75 -6.90 20.01 32.87
CA PRO A 75 -8.09 19.88 33.70
C PRO A 75 -9.34 20.42 32.99
N PRO A 76 -10.54 19.89 33.29
CA PRO A 76 -11.80 20.30 32.64
C PRO A 76 -12.05 21.81 32.63
N GLU A 77 -11.72 22.50 33.73
CA GLU A 77 -11.94 23.95 33.88
C GLU A 77 -10.98 24.79 33.00
N GLU A 78 -9.85 24.23 32.60
CA GLU A 78 -8.94 24.86 31.64
C GLU A 78 -9.39 24.62 30.21
N VAL A 79 -9.91 23.43 29.91
CA VAL A 79 -10.54 23.12 28.61
C VAL A 79 -11.75 24.05 28.38
N GLU A 80 -12.65 24.16 29.35
CA GLU A 80 -13.83 25.03 29.26
C GLU A 80 -13.45 26.49 29.00
N ARG A 81 -12.48 27.00 29.77
CA ARG A 81 -11.97 28.38 29.62
C ARG A 81 -11.36 28.61 28.24
N GLY A 82 -10.54 27.68 27.76
CA GLY A 82 -9.92 27.77 26.44
C GLY A 82 -10.96 27.77 25.32
N ILE A 83 -12.04 27.00 25.45
CA ILE A 83 -13.17 27.00 24.52
C ILE A 83 -13.90 28.34 24.53
N HIS A 84 -14.21 28.89 25.71
CA HIS A 84 -14.81 30.22 25.80
C HIS A 84 -13.93 31.30 25.16
N GLU A 85 -12.62 31.27 25.40
CA GLU A 85 -11.65 32.19 24.80
C GLU A 85 -11.61 32.05 23.26
N ALA A 86 -11.71 30.83 22.74
CA ALA A 86 -11.73 30.55 21.31
C ALA A 86 -12.97 31.09 20.61
N PHE A 87 -14.16 30.89 21.18
CA PHE A 87 -15.43 31.19 20.52
C PHE A 87 -15.98 32.59 20.83
N ALA A 88 -15.58 33.23 21.93
CA ALA A 88 -16.04 34.59 22.28
C ALA A 88 -15.85 35.63 21.16
N PRO A 89 -14.75 35.64 20.38
CA PRO A 89 -14.56 36.60 19.28
C PRO A 89 -15.57 36.47 18.13
N LEU A 90 -16.27 35.32 17.99
CA LEU A 90 -17.23 35.11 16.91
C LEU A 90 -18.46 36.03 17.00
N GLY A 91 -18.80 36.49 18.20
CA GLY A 91 -19.97 37.34 18.43
C GLY A 91 -21.32 36.67 18.11
N ALA A 92 -21.35 35.34 18.06
CA ALA A 92 -22.54 34.53 17.83
C ALA A 92 -22.75 33.53 18.98
N PRO A 93 -24.00 33.14 19.31
CA PRO A 93 -24.26 32.11 20.31
C PRO A 93 -23.59 30.78 19.96
N TYR A 94 -23.02 30.11 20.95
CA TYR A 94 -22.44 28.77 20.80
C TYR A 94 -22.86 27.84 21.94
N HIS A 95 -22.98 26.55 21.60
CA HIS A 95 -23.36 25.46 22.50
C HIS A 95 -22.43 24.28 22.24
N ILE A 96 -21.49 24.03 23.15
CA ILE A 96 -20.40 23.08 22.92
C ILE A 96 -20.44 22.00 24.00
N VAL A 97 -20.36 20.74 23.58
CA VAL A 97 -20.23 19.58 24.46
C VAL A 97 -18.86 18.97 24.23
N VAL A 98 -18.07 18.83 25.29
CA VAL A 98 -16.82 18.06 25.27
C VAL A 98 -17.05 16.78 26.08
N THR A 99 -17.01 15.62 25.43
CA THR A 99 -17.31 14.34 26.10
C THR A 99 -16.59 13.17 25.41
N PRO A 100 -16.06 12.19 26.16
CA PRO A 100 -15.47 11.00 25.57
C PRO A 100 -16.53 10.01 25.05
N TYR A 101 -17.82 10.22 25.35
CA TYR A 101 -18.87 9.22 25.09
C TYR A 101 -19.54 9.34 23.73
N LEU A 102 -19.29 10.41 22.98
CA LEU A 102 -19.89 10.64 21.67
C LEU A 102 -18.83 10.56 20.57
N GLY A 103 -18.94 9.56 19.69
CA GLY A 103 -17.95 9.29 18.66
C GLY A 103 -18.30 8.10 17.75
N ALA A 104 -17.44 7.85 16.76
CA ALA A 104 -17.64 6.78 15.78
C ALA A 104 -17.81 5.41 16.47
N GLY A 105 -18.96 4.77 16.26
CA GLY A 105 -19.30 3.47 16.86
C GLY A 105 -20.31 3.52 18.01
N THR A 106 -20.82 4.70 18.38
CA THR A 106 -21.99 4.77 19.27
C THR A 106 -23.27 4.28 18.58
N ASP A 107 -23.94 3.31 19.20
CA ASP A 107 -25.25 2.84 18.76
C ASP A 107 -26.27 3.96 18.95
N GLY A 108 -26.79 4.50 17.84
CA GLY A 108 -27.75 5.62 17.86
C GLY A 108 -27.68 6.58 16.69
N GLY A 109 -26.59 6.56 15.91
CA GLY A 109 -26.40 7.43 14.75
C GLY A 109 -26.00 8.85 15.16
N MET A 110 -24.83 9.29 14.70
CA MET A 110 -24.29 10.61 15.09
C MET A 110 -25.02 11.78 14.43
N ASP A 111 -25.83 11.54 13.40
CA ASP A 111 -26.39 12.62 12.55
C ASP A 111 -27.60 13.34 13.17
N ASP A 112 -28.05 12.94 14.37
CA ASP A 112 -29.30 13.43 14.97
C ASP A 112 -29.14 14.07 16.37
N ILE A 113 -27.94 14.08 16.97
CA ILE A 113 -27.77 14.60 18.34
C ILE A 113 -27.90 16.12 18.37
N LEU A 114 -27.09 16.86 17.60
CA LEU A 114 -27.14 18.32 17.62
C LEU A 114 -28.48 18.90 17.15
N PRO A 115 -29.16 18.38 16.11
CA PRO A 115 -30.53 18.77 15.79
C PRO A 115 -31.48 18.60 16.97
N ALA A 116 -31.43 17.46 17.67
CA ALA A 116 -32.30 17.15 18.80
C ALA A 116 -31.99 18.01 20.04
N VAL A 117 -30.72 18.37 20.26
CA VAL A 117 -30.30 19.32 21.31
C VAL A 117 -30.84 20.71 21.00
N ARG A 118 -30.67 21.18 19.75
CA ARG A 118 -31.16 22.48 19.30
C ARG A 118 -32.68 22.60 19.43
N ASP A 119 -33.43 21.57 19.01
CA ASP A 119 -34.90 21.56 19.14
C ASP A 119 -35.38 21.72 20.59
N ARG A 120 -34.61 21.21 21.56
CA ARG A 120 -34.91 21.33 23.00
C ARG A 120 -34.52 22.70 23.57
N LEU A 121 -33.35 23.21 23.20
CA LEU A 121 -32.88 24.53 23.66
C LEU A 121 -33.66 25.68 23.01
N GLY A 122 -34.14 25.49 21.78
CA GLY A 122 -34.92 26.49 21.04
C GLY A 122 -34.12 27.73 20.66
N THR A 123 -32.79 27.65 20.67
CA THR A 123 -31.86 28.73 20.34
C THR A 123 -31.21 28.51 18.97
N ASP A 124 -30.88 29.61 18.31
CA ASP A 124 -30.01 29.60 17.12
C ASP A 124 -28.57 29.83 17.57
N GLY A 125 -27.60 29.36 16.78
CA GLY A 125 -26.19 29.43 17.12
C GLY A 125 -25.34 28.35 16.46
N PHE A 126 -24.09 28.29 16.87
CA PHE A 126 -23.16 27.21 16.56
C PHE A 126 -23.28 26.10 17.61
N TYR A 127 -23.23 24.85 17.15
CA TYR A 127 -23.29 23.66 17.97
C TYR A 127 -22.13 22.74 17.61
N ALA A 128 -21.44 22.22 18.63
CA ALA A 128 -20.35 21.28 18.44
C ALA A 128 -20.35 20.19 19.50
N VAL A 129 -20.02 18.98 19.08
CA VAL A 129 -19.59 17.90 19.96
C VAL A 129 -18.11 17.64 19.68
N LEU A 130 -17.27 17.78 20.70
CA LEU A 130 -15.84 17.56 20.64
C LEU A 130 -15.46 16.37 21.55
N PRO A 131 -14.62 15.43 21.08
CA PRO A 131 -13.94 14.51 21.99
C PRO A 131 -12.93 15.28 22.86
N PRO A 132 -12.41 14.68 23.96
CA PRO A 132 -11.37 15.29 24.79
C PRO A 132 -10.11 15.66 24.01
N SER A 133 -9.74 14.82 23.03
CA SER A 133 -8.65 15.06 22.09
C SER A 133 -9.04 14.63 20.68
N GLY A 134 -8.48 15.33 19.69
CA GLY A 134 -8.71 15.06 18.27
C GLY A 134 -9.82 15.87 17.62
N GLY A 135 -10.23 15.46 16.41
CA GLY A 135 -11.17 16.22 15.58
C GLY A 135 -12.59 16.29 16.17
N PHE A 136 -13.44 17.15 15.60
CA PHE A 136 -14.85 17.22 16.03
C PHE A 136 -15.63 15.93 15.70
N THR A 137 -16.62 15.62 16.53
CA THR A 137 -17.57 14.51 16.30
C THR A 137 -18.74 14.96 15.43
N GLU A 138 -19.38 16.07 15.79
CA GLU A 138 -20.52 16.63 15.07
C GLU A 138 -20.46 18.17 15.13
N LEU A 139 -20.82 18.84 14.03
CA LEU A 139 -20.89 20.29 13.93
C LEU A 139 -22.16 20.72 13.23
N ALA A 140 -22.84 21.73 13.78
CA ALA A 140 -24.01 22.33 13.16
C ALA A 140 -24.06 23.85 13.38
N VAL A 141 -24.61 24.56 12.39
CA VAL A 141 -24.83 26.01 12.44
C VAL A 141 -26.30 26.26 12.13
N TYR A 142 -26.97 27.02 12.99
CA TYR A 142 -28.37 27.38 12.84
C TYR A 142 -28.57 28.88 13.00
N GLY A 143 -29.22 29.52 12.03
CA GLY A 143 -29.64 30.93 12.16
C GLY A 143 -28.51 31.98 12.22
N THR A 144 -27.27 31.61 11.90
CA THR A 144 -26.11 32.53 11.86
C THR A 144 -25.39 32.46 10.51
N ASP A 145 -24.54 33.46 10.24
CA ASP A 145 -23.75 33.56 9.00
C ASP A 145 -22.36 32.87 9.11
N LEU A 146 -22.15 32.01 10.12
CA LEU A 146 -20.88 31.31 10.32
C LEU A 146 -20.65 30.25 9.22
N SER A 147 -19.41 30.13 8.76
CA SER A 147 -19.04 29.19 7.69
C SER A 147 -18.77 27.79 8.25
N LEU A 148 -19.79 26.93 8.27
CA LEU A 148 -19.63 25.52 8.70
C LEU A 148 -18.55 24.80 7.88
N GLU A 149 -18.52 25.01 6.56
CA GLU A 149 -17.51 24.43 5.67
C GLU A 149 -16.11 24.97 6.00
N GLY A 150 -15.97 26.28 6.21
CA GLY A 150 -14.69 26.88 6.62
C GLY A 150 -14.17 26.37 7.97
N GLY A 151 -15.07 26.13 8.94
CA GLY A 151 -14.71 25.50 10.22
C GLY A 151 -14.21 24.06 10.06
N ARG A 152 -14.87 23.28 9.19
CA ARG A 152 -14.45 21.90 8.88
C ARG A 152 -13.10 21.88 8.17
N ASP A 153 -12.97 22.65 7.10
CA ASP A 153 -11.75 22.73 6.30
C ASP A 153 -10.56 23.16 7.17
N ALA A 154 -10.73 24.15 8.06
CA ALA A 154 -9.67 24.56 8.97
C ALA A 154 -9.16 23.44 9.89
N VAL A 155 -10.06 22.60 10.44
CA VAL A 155 -9.67 21.46 11.29
C VAL A 155 -9.00 20.36 10.46
N TYR A 156 -9.48 20.11 9.24
CA TYR A 156 -8.88 19.13 8.32
C TYR A 156 -7.48 19.56 7.87
N ASP A 157 -7.32 20.82 7.47
CA ASP A 157 -6.06 21.37 6.95
C ASP A 157 -5.00 21.55 8.05
N ALA A 158 -5.41 21.80 9.30
CA ALA A 158 -4.49 21.96 10.43
C ALA A 158 -4.07 20.63 11.08
N GLU A 159 -4.63 19.50 10.66
CA GLU A 159 -4.29 18.15 11.14
C GLU A 159 -4.28 17.97 12.68
N VAL A 160 -5.15 18.68 13.41
CA VAL A 160 -5.21 18.72 14.88
C VAL A 160 -5.79 17.47 15.55
N TYR A 161 -5.64 16.29 14.93
CA TYR A 161 -6.24 15.03 15.40
C TYR A 161 -5.64 14.47 16.69
N GLY A 162 -4.50 14.99 17.15
CA GLY A 162 -3.91 14.64 18.44
C GLY A 162 -4.03 15.74 19.50
N GLU A 163 -4.63 16.87 19.17
CA GLU A 163 -4.63 18.05 20.04
C GLU A 163 -5.81 18.03 21.02
N PRO A 164 -5.68 18.66 22.21
CA PRO A 164 -6.78 18.82 23.15
C PRO A 164 -7.96 19.61 22.56
N ALA A 165 -9.18 19.33 23.03
CA ALA A 165 -10.42 19.93 22.53
C ALA A 165 -10.40 21.47 22.45
N HIS A 166 -9.74 22.16 23.38
CA HIS A 166 -9.65 23.61 23.39
C HIS A 166 -8.73 24.19 22.30
N GLU A 167 -7.71 23.44 21.86
CA GLU A 167 -6.88 23.84 20.71
C GLU A 167 -7.63 23.60 19.39
N VAL A 168 -8.35 22.48 19.30
CA VAL A 168 -9.25 22.18 18.17
C VAL A 168 -10.34 23.26 18.06
N ALA A 169 -10.90 23.70 19.18
CA ALA A 169 -11.83 24.81 19.27
C ALA A 169 -11.26 26.13 18.71
N ARG A 170 -9.98 26.43 18.95
CA ARG A 170 -9.32 27.63 18.41
C ARG A 170 -9.22 27.59 16.89
N VAL A 171 -8.80 26.47 16.32
CA VAL A 171 -8.74 26.26 14.87
C VAL A 171 -10.13 26.35 14.25
N LEU A 172 -11.10 25.68 14.87
CA LEU A 172 -12.49 25.65 14.43
C LEU A 172 -13.12 27.04 14.44
N ALA A 173 -12.93 27.84 15.51
CA ALA A 173 -13.41 29.22 15.58
C ALA A 173 -12.77 30.12 14.50
N ALA A 174 -11.46 29.96 14.23
CA ALA A 174 -10.80 30.69 13.14
C ALA A 174 -11.45 30.36 11.78
N GLY A 175 -11.65 29.07 11.47
CA GLY A 175 -12.31 28.62 10.24
C GLY A 175 -13.75 29.10 10.10
N LEU A 176 -14.55 29.03 11.17
CA LEU A 176 -15.95 29.49 11.19
C LEU A 176 -16.09 30.98 10.86
N SER A 177 -15.12 31.79 11.31
CA SER A 177 -15.07 33.24 11.03
C SER A 177 -14.40 33.60 9.70
N GLY A 178 -13.78 32.63 9.02
CA GLY A 178 -12.94 32.87 7.84
C GLY A 178 -11.64 33.61 8.17
N SER A 179 -11.21 33.58 9.43
CA SER A 179 -9.92 34.11 9.86
C SER A 179 -8.79 33.12 9.51
N GLU A 180 -7.57 33.62 9.44
CA GLU A 180 -6.39 32.77 9.25
C GLU A 180 -6.20 31.84 10.46
N VAL A 181 -5.93 30.57 10.21
CA VAL A 181 -5.69 29.57 11.25
C VAL A 181 -4.44 29.99 12.05
N PRO A 182 -4.44 29.90 13.40
CA PRO A 182 -3.30 30.30 14.21
C PRO A 182 -1.99 29.62 13.76
N GLU A 183 -0.91 30.41 13.65
CA GLU A 183 0.44 29.88 13.41
C GLU A 183 0.83 28.90 14.54
N GLY A 184 1.28 27.69 14.19
CA GLY A 184 1.72 26.67 15.15
C GLY A 184 1.22 25.26 14.85
N PHE A 185 0.13 25.15 14.09
CA PHE A 185 -0.29 23.90 13.46
C PHE A 185 0.39 23.84 12.10
N GLU A 186 1.66 23.39 12.10
CA GLU A 186 2.36 23.13 10.84
C GLU A 186 1.61 22.01 10.12
N GLU A 187 1.21 22.21 8.84
CA GLU A 187 0.95 21.07 7.94
C GLU A 187 2.12 20.12 8.15
N GLU A 188 1.90 18.87 8.58
CA GLU A 188 2.95 17.87 8.45
C GLU A 188 3.20 17.78 6.95
N ASP A 189 4.18 18.54 6.44
CA ASP A 189 4.58 18.62 5.04
C ASP A 189 4.48 17.20 4.51
N GLU A 190 3.47 16.92 3.67
CA GLU A 190 3.07 15.59 3.20
C GLU A 190 4.30 14.96 2.55
N GLY A 191 5.15 14.41 3.41
CA GLY A 191 6.57 14.45 3.14
C GLY A 191 6.88 13.21 2.36
N GLY A 192 6.51 13.24 1.09
CA GLY A 192 6.11 12.06 0.37
C GLY A 192 7.22 11.02 0.40
N PHE A 193 6.95 9.81 0.88
CA PHE A 193 7.88 8.69 1.06
C PHE A 193 9.20 8.94 1.82
N LEU A 194 9.99 9.96 1.49
CA LEU A 194 11.28 10.26 2.11
C LEU A 194 11.15 10.87 3.51
N ALA A 195 10.11 11.66 3.78
CA ALA A 195 9.91 12.16 5.15
C ALA A 195 9.32 11.05 6.01
N GLU A 196 8.30 10.33 5.54
CA GLU A 196 7.76 9.12 6.20
C GLU A 196 8.89 8.13 6.53
N PHE A 197 9.75 7.83 5.56
CA PHE A 197 10.90 6.95 5.77
C PHE A 197 11.93 7.51 6.77
N ARG A 198 12.18 8.83 6.79
CA ARG A 198 13.03 9.45 7.82
C ARG A 198 12.40 9.33 9.19
N ALA A 199 11.12 9.59 9.28
CA ALA A 199 10.34 9.51 10.49
C ALA A 199 10.40 8.08 11.05
N ASP A 200 10.21 7.07 10.19
CA ASP A 200 10.31 5.65 10.54
C ASP A 200 11.70 5.19 10.95
N THR A 201 12.76 5.91 10.53
CA THR A 201 14.16 5.58 10.86
C THR A 201 14.77 6.51 11.90
N ASP A 202 13.99 7.45 12.45
CA ASP A 202 14.41 8.37 13.50
C ASP A 202 14.61 7.60 14.82
N PRO A 203 15.84 7.54 15.37
CA PRO A 203 16.13 6.81 16.61
C PRO A 203 15.32 7.23 17.84
N THR A 204 14.69 8.41 17.81
CA THR A 204 13.84 8.92 18.90
C THR A 204 12.43 8.32 18.89
N ARG A 205 12.01 7.67 17.79
CA ARG A 205 10.70 7.01 17.69
C ARG A 205 10.73 5.58 18.21
N HIS A 206 9.55 5.02 18.50
CA HIS A 206 9.40 3.68 19.06
C HIS A 206 10.08 2.58 18.22
N ASN A 207 9.88 2.58 16.91
CA ASN A 207 10.45 1.60 15.99
C ASN A 207 11.72 2.08 15.27
N GLY A 208 12.12 3.33 15.51
CA GLY A 208 13.20 4.00 14.80
C GLY A 208 14.55 3.27 14.82
N PRO A 209 15.08 2.92 16.01
CA PRO A 209 16.33 2.17 16.11
C PRO A 209 16.32 0.84 15.36
N GLU A 210 15.21 0.10 15.42
CA GLU A 210 15.03 -1.17 14.73
C GLU A 210 14.99 -0.99 13.21
N ASN A 211 14.17 -0.06 12.72
CA ASN A 211 14.05 0.24 11.29
C ASN A 211 15.37 0.74 10.70
N LEU A 212 16.07 1.63 11.40
CA LEU A 212 17.39 2.12 10.99
C LEU A 212 18.41 0.96 10.97
N GLY A 213 18.42 0.12 12.01
CA GLY A 213 19.24 -1.09 12.06
C GLY A 213 18.95 -2.01 10.88
N PHE A 214 17.68 -2.30 10.59
CA PHE A 214 17.25 -3.13 9.48
C PHE A 214 17.70 -2.59 8.12
N LEU A 215 17.51 -1.28 7.87
CA LEU A 215 17.96 -0.62 6.66
C LEU A 215 19.48 -0.70 6.49
N VAL A 216 20.23 -0.37 7.53
CA VAL A 216 21.70 -0.46 7.53
C VAL A 216 22.14 -1.90 7.28
N GLY A 217 21.44 -2.86 7.88
CA GLY A 217 21.59 -4.29 7.62
C GLY A 217 21.41 -4.63 6.14
N ILE A 218 20.34 -4.18 5.49
CA ILE A 218 20.08 -4.42 4.06
C ILE A 218 21.26 -3.92 3.22
N VAL A 219 21.70 -2.69 3.45
CA VAL A 219 22.79 -2.08 2.67
C VAL A 219 24.10 -2.82 2.90
N ALA A 220 24.44 -3.11 4.16
CA ALA A 220 25.62 -3.90 4.54
C ALA A 220 25.60 -5.29 3.89
N GLY A 221 24.49 -6.01 3.98
CA GLY A 221 24.32 -7.35 3.43
C GLY A 221 24.43 -7.36 1.91
N ALA A 222 23.87 -6.34 1.25
CA ALA A 222 23.97 -6.17 -0.20
C ALA A 222 25.42 -5.89 -0.64
N LEU A 223 26.14 -5.00 0.05
CA LEU A 223 27.54 -4.68 -0.23
C LEU A 223 28.46 -5.90 -0.06
N LEU A 224 28.32 -6.64 1.05
CA LEU A 224 29.12 -7.83 1.31
C LEU A 224 28.83 -8.95 0.29
N SER A 225 27.56 -9.18 -0.03
CA SER A 225 27.16 -10.17 -1.03
C SER A 225 27.65 -9.81 -2.43
N GLY A 226 27.56 -8.53 -2.81
CA GLY A 226 28.10 -8.00 -4.06
C GLY A 226 29.61 -8.17 -4.15
N ALA A 227 30.36 -7.85 -3.09
CA ALA A 227 31.80 -8.02 -3.03
C ALA A 227 32.21 -9.50 -3.10
N GLY A 228 31.48 -10.39 -2.42
CA GLY A 228 31.65 -11.84 -2.51
C GLY A 228 31.45 -12.35 -3.94
N TRP A 229 30.42 -11.87 -4.63
CA TRP A 229 30.16 -12.21 -6.02
C TRP A 229 31.25 -11.69 -6.98
N ILE A 230 31.68 -10.43 -6.83
CA ILE A 230 32.80 -9.84 -7.61
C ILE A 230 34.08 -10.64 -7.41
N THR A 231 34.34 -11.05 -6.16
CA THR A 231 35.51 -11.84 -5.79
C THR A 231 35.49 -13.20 -6.45
N TRP A 232 34.40 -13.95 -6.29
CA TRP A 232 34.20 -15.25 -6.93
C TRP A 232 34.39 -15.18 -8.45
N ARG A 233 33.81 -14.14 -9.09
CA ARG A 233 33.93 -13.92 -10.53
C ARG A 233 35.36 -13.59 -10.97
N SER A 234 36.09 -12.81 -10.17
CA SER A 234 37.47 -12.39 -10.47
C SER A 234 38.46 -13.55 -10.32
N LEU A 235 38.29 -14.36 -9.28
CA LEU A 235 39.06 -15.59 -9.07
C LEU A 235 38.86 -16.58 -10.21
N ARG A 236 37.62 -16.78 -10.68
CA ARG A 236 37.34 -17.61 -11.87
C ARG A 236 37.98 -17.10 -13.16
N ARG A 237 38.42 -15.84 -13.21
CA ARG A 237 39.12 -15.22 -14.35
C ARG A 237 40.63 -15.09 -14.14
N GLY A 238 41.19 -15.66 -13.07
CA GLY A 238 42.62 -15.60 -12.76
C GLY A 238 43.11 -14.22 -12.29
N ARG A 239 42.23 -13.35 -11.81
CA ARG A 239 42.61 -12.01 -11.30
C ARG A 239 42.56 -12.01 -9.76
N ILE A 240 43.73 -11.90 -9.12
CA ILE A 240 43.89 -12.02 -7.65
C ILE A 240 43.87 -10.65 -6.93
N VAL A 241 44.25 -9.55 -7.58
CA VAL A 241 44.30 -8.23 -6.91
C VAL A 241 42.90 -7.61 -6.69
N VAL A 242 42.01 -7.76 -7.68
CA VAL A 242 40.63 -7.25 -7.63
C VAL A 242 39.78 -7.81 -6.47
N PRO A 243 39.79 -9.11 -6.14
CA PRO A 243 38.99 -9.65 -5.04
C PRO A 243 39.38 -9.08 -3.68
N VAL A 244 40.69 -8.95 -3.40
CA VAL A 244 41.17 -8.44 -2.10
C VAL A 244 40.72 -7.00 -1.89
N ALA A 245 40.89 -6.14 -2.90
CA ALA A 245 40.47 -4.75 -2.83
C ALA A 245 38.94 -4.60 -2.68
N ALA A 246 38.15 -5.42 -3.39
CA ALA A 246 36.69 -5.38 -3.32
C ALA A 246 36.16 -5.78 -1.94
N VAL A 247 36.72 -6.84 -1.34
CA VAL A 247 36.33 -7.30 0.01
C VAL A 247 36.72 -6.27 1.07
N LEU A 248 37.96 -5.75 1.02
CA LEU A 248 38.41 -4.73 1.97
C LEU A 248 37.56 -3.46 1.88
N ALA A 249 37.29 -2.97 0.67
CA ALA A 249 36.45 -1.79 0.48
C ALA A 249 35.02 -2.01 1.02
N ALA A 250 34.42 -3.19 0.77
CA ALA A 250 33.08 -3.50 1.27
C ALA A 250 33.05 -3.64 2.79
N LEU A 251 34.04 -4.30 3.40
CA LEU A 251 34.16 -4.42 4.85
C LEU A 251 34.36 -3.06 5.52
N SER A 252 35.24 -2.21 4.97
CA SER A 252 35.46 -0.85 5.50
C SER A 252 34.22 0.03 5.36
N ALA A 253 33.57 0.04 4.19
CA ALA A 253 32.34 0.80 3.97
C ALA A 253 31.20 0.34 4.89
N THR A 254 31.05 -0.98 5.04
CA THR A 254 30.06 -1.57 5.95
C THR A 254 30.36 -1.21 7.40
N GLY A 255 31.62 -1.37 7.83
CA GLY A 255 32.04 -1.06 9.20
C GLY A 255 31.83 0.41 9.55
N VAL A 256 32.18 1.33 8.65
CA VAL A 256 31.93 2.77 8.84
C VAL A 256 30.43 3.05 8.90
N LEU A 257 29.65 2.56 7.94
CA LEU A 257 28.20 2.77 7.90
C LEU A 257 27.52 2.30 9.19
N VAL A 258 27.83 1.08 9.63
CA VAL A 258 27.26 0.49 10.85
C VAL A 258 27.70 1.27 12.09
N ALA A 259 28.99 1.61 12.20
CA ALA A 259 29.50 2.33 13.37
C ALA A 259 28.89 3.74 13.49
N THR A 260 28.78 4.49 12.39
CA THR A 260 28.23 5.85 12.41
C THR A 260 26.74 5.87 12.72
N THR A 261 25.96 4.96 12.14
CA THR A 261 24.50 4.90 12.36
C THR A 261 24.17 4.34 13.73
N TYR A 262 24.93 3.36 14.22
CA TYR A 262 24.83 2.89 15.60
C TYR A 262 25.16 3.99 16.60
N ALA A 263 26.26 4.73 16.40
CA ALA A 263 26.60 5.86 17.27
C ALA A 263 25.49 6.93 17.27
N TYR A 264 24.97 7.31 16.10
CA TYR A 264 23.83 8.22 15.99
C TYR A 264 22.58 7.71 16.75
N THR A 265 22.30 6.40 16.67
CA THR A 265 21.17 5.78 17.37
C THR A 265 21.31 5.87 18.88
N VAL A 266 22.50 5.60 19.40
CA VAL A 266 22.78 5.60 20.85
C VAL A 266 22.91 7.03 21.39
N ASP A 267 23.44 7.96 20.62
CA ASP A 267 23.67 9.35 21.03
C ASP A 267 22.45 10.27 20.83
N ALA A 268 21.40 9.81 20.15
CA ALA A 268 20.18 10.60 19.97
C ALA A 268 19.54 10.97 21.34
N PRO A 269 18.88 12.13 21.48
CA PRO A 269 18.27 12.52 22.74
C PRO A 269 17.16 11.55 23.15
N VAL A 270 17.03 11.28 24.45
CA VAL A 270 15.88 10.53 24.99
C VAL A 270 14.64 11.40 24.82
N GLY A 271 13.58 10.84 24.24
CA GLY A 271 12.35 11.55 23.94
C GLY A 271 11.24 10.62 23.50
N GLY A 272 10.02 11.15 23.40
CA GLY A 272 8.84 10.41 22.97
C GLY A 272 8.61 9.15 23.80
N HIS A 273 8.48 8.02 23.12
CA HIS A 273 8.12 6.71 23.69
C HIS A 273 9.14 6.10 24.66
N GLU A 274 10.30 6.71 24.85
CA GLU A 274 11.30 6.28 25.84
C GLU A 274 11.11 6.93 27.21
N ILE A 275 10.27 7.97 27.26
CA ILE A 275 9.80 8.58 28.48
C ILE A 275 8.44 7.96 28.75
N ALA A 276 8.23 7.50 29.99
CA ALA A 276 6.92 7.00 30.38
C ALA A 276 5.91 8.15 30.25
N ASP A 277 4.80 7.83 29.59
CA ASP A 277 3.68 8.74 29.48
C ASP A 277 3.27 9.21 30.89
N PRO A 278 3.32 10.52 31.19
CA PRO A 278 2.98 11.03 32.51
C PRO A 278 1.60 10.60 32.97
N GLU A 279 0.61 10.48 32.07
CA GLU A 279 -0.72 10.05 32.46
C GLU A 279 -0.74 8.59 32.90
N LYS A 280 -0.02 7.72 32.17
CA LYS A 280 0.12 6.31 32.56
C LYS A 280 0.79 6.18 33.91
N LEU A 281 1.75 7.04 34.24
CA LEU A 281 2.36 7.06 35.57
C LEU A 281 1.36 7.51 36.64
N VAL A 282 0.58 8.55 36.38
CA VAL A 282 -0.50 9.01 37.29
C VAL A 282 -1.50 7.88 37.55
N ARG A 283 -1.85 7.08 36.53
CA ARG A 283 -2.77 5.94 36.69
C ARG A 283 -2.20 4.76 37.51
N LEU A 284 -0.92 4.78 37.89
CA LEU A 284 -0.32 3.75 38.77
C LEU A 284 -0.32 4.14 40.26
N GLU A 285 -0.64 5.39 40.59
CA GLU A 285 -0.65 5.91 41.95
C GLU A 285 -2.03 6.49 42.29
N PRO A 286 -2.53 6.38 43.54
CA PRO A 286 -3.77 7.03 43.93
C PRO A 286 -3.77 8.52 43.57
N PRO A 287 -4.84 9.06 42.94
CA PRO A 287 -6.18 8.48 42.79
C PRO A 287 -6.39 7.60 41.53
N TYR A 288 -5.33 7.15 40.87
CA TYR A 288 -5.32 6.25 39.69
C TYR A 288 -5.97 6.80 38.43
N VAL A 289 -6.42 8.05 38.45
CA VAL A 289 -7.00 8.77 37.31
C VAL A 289 -6.38 10.15 37.21
N VAL A 290 -6.37 10.70 36.01
CA VAL A 290 -5.83 12.04 35.72
C VAL A 290 -6.71 13.18 36.24
N SER A 291 -8.02 12.94 36.37
CA SER A 291 -9.01 13.88 36.90
C SER A 291 -9.97 13.12 37.82
N THR A 292 -10.24 13.67 39.00
CA THR A 292 -11.16 13.07 40.00
C THR A 292 -12.58 13.63 39.92
N ALA A 293 -12.86 14.59 39.04
CA ALA A 293 -14.14 15.32 39.03
C ALA A 293 -15.38 14.41 38.90
N ARG A 294 -15.36 13.42 38.00
CA ARG A 294 -16.44 12.41 37.92
C ARG A 294 -16.42 11.44 39.10
N VAL A 295 -15.22 10.99 39.49
CA VAL A 295 -15.02 10.03 40.59
C VAL A 295 -15.59 10.54 41.90
N GLU A 296 -15.31 11.79 42.26
CA GLU A 296 -15.81 12.44 43.48
C GLU A 296 -17.34 12.57 43.48
N ARG A 297 -17.95 12.94 42.34
CA ARG A 297 -19.42 12.99 42.22
C ARG A 297 -20.08 11.63 42.40
N ILE A 298 -19.48 10.59 41.81
CA ILE A 298 -19.98 9.22 41.97
C ILE A 298 -19.83 8.77 43.43
N ALA A 299 -18.67 9.04 44.05
CA ALA A 299 -18.42 8.69 45.45
C ALA A 299 -19.41 9.40 46.40
N GLU A 300 -19.71 10.68 46.18
CA GLU A 300 -20.72 11.42 46.95
C GLU A 300 -22.11 10.80 46.80
N ALA A 301 -22.51 10.42 45.57
CA ALA A 301 -23.78 9.73 45.35
C ALA A 301 -23.82 8.34 46.01
N LEU A 302 -22.71 7.61 46.00
CA LEU A 302 -22.60 6.28 46.62
C LEU A 302 -22.67 6.31 48.14
N ALA A 303 -22.29 7.43 48.76
CA ALA A 303 -22.47 7.64 50.20
C ALA A 303 -23.96 7.75 50.60
N GLU A 304 -24.84 8.09 49.66
CA GLU A 304 -26.29 8.17 49.90
C GLU A 304 -27.04 6.90 49.47
N ASP A 305 -26.65 6.29 48.36
CA ASP A 305 -27.26 5.09 47.78
C ASP A 305 -26.19 4.06 47.36
N PRO A 306 -26.25 2.78 47.78
CA PRO A 306 -25.25 1.78 47.40
C PRO A 306 -25.16 1.51 45.89
N LEU A 307 -26.11 1.99 45.07
CA LEU A 307 -26.07 1.87 43.62
C LEU A 307 -26.21 3.23 42.92
N TYR A 308 -25.13 3.68 42.27
CA TYR A 308 -25.15 4.81 41.34
C TYR A 308 -25.41 4.31 39.90
N VAL A 309 -26.36 4.92 39.20
CA VAL A 309 -26.62 4.64 37.77
C VAL A 309 -26.51 5.93 36.98
N ASP A 310 -25.53 5.97 36.08
CA ASP A 310 -25.25 7.16 35.30
C ASP A 310 -26.40 7.51 34.33
N PRO A 311 -26.82 8.78 34.23
CA PRO A 311 -27.88 9.21 33.33
C PRO A 311 -27.67 8.84 31.86
N ILE A 312 -26.42 8.77 31.39
CA ILE A 312 -26.09 8.49 29.99
C ILE A 312 -25.48 7.09 29.77
N MET A 313 -25.68 6.18 30.72
CA MET A 313 -25.32 4.77 30.56
C MET A 313 -25.93 4.18 29.27
N PRO A 314 -25.11 3.68 28.32
CA PRO A 314 -25.61 3.13 27.05
C PRO A 314 -26.26 1.74 27.17
N LEU A 315 -26.10 1.07 28.33
CA LEU A 315 -26.61 -0.28 28.57
C LEU A 315 -28.04 -0.28 29.13
N THR A 316 -28.71 -1.44 29.03
CA THR A 316 -30.03 -1.64 29.66
C THR A 316 -29.95 -1.43 31.17
N ARG A 317 -30.99 -0.78 31.72
CA ARG A 317 -31.18 -0.61 33.18
C ARG A 317 -32.12 -1.66 33.78
N GLU A 318 -32.63 -2.57 32.97
CA GLU A 318 -33.53 -3.64 33.41
C GLU A 318 -32.87 -4.47 34.53
N GLY A 319 -33.57 -4.61 35.66
CA GLY A 319 -33.13 -5.37 36.82
C GLY A 319 -32.19 -4.64 37.78
N LEU A 320 -31.74 -3.42 37.45
CA LEU A 320 -30.88 -2.65 38.36
C LEU A 320 -31.59 -2.26 39.66
N GLU A 321 -32.91 -2.21 39.68
CA GLU A 321 -33.72 -1.96 40.87
C GLU A 321 -33.58 -3.03 41.96
N ASP A 322 -33.22 -4.26 41.59
CA ASP A 322 -33.06 -5.40 42.51
C ASP A 322 -31.62 -5.55 43.02
N VAL A 323 -30.64 -4.95 42.32
CA VAL A 323 -29.21 -5.02 42.65
C VAL A 323 -28.89 -4.56 44.09
N PRO A 324 -29.45 -3.48 44.66
CA PRO A 324 -29.15 -3.08 46.03
C PRO A 324 -29.39 -4.18 47.07
N ALA A 325 -30.36 -5.08 46.84
CA ALA A 325 -30.61 -6.20 47.73
C ALA A 325 -29.50 -7.28 47.63
N ALA A 326 -28.95 -7.49 46.44
CA ALA A 326 -27.81 -8.38 46.22
C ALA A 326 -26.52 -7.81 46.85
N LEU A 327 -26.27 -6.51 46.68
CA LEU A 327 -25.13 -5.82 47.30
C LEU A 327 -25.19 -5.92 48.83
N ALA A 328 -26.38 -5.75 49.42
CA ALA A 328 -26.58 -5.84 50.87
C ALA A 328 -26.40 -7.27 51.45
N ALA A 329 -26.42 -8.31 50.60
CA ALA A 329 -26.22 -9.69 51.01
C ALA A 329 -24.74 -10.12 51.04
N ALA A 330 -23.84 -9.27 50.53
CA ALA A 330 -22.41 -9.51 50.50
C ALA A 330 -21.78 -9.54 51.91
N PRO A 331 -20.60 -10.18 52.08
CA PRO A 331 -19.95 -10.31 53.40
C PRO A 331 -19.39 -9.01 53.97
N VAL A 332 -19.23 -7.97 53.13
CA VAL A 332 -18.74 -6.62 53.46
C VAL A 332 -19.64 -5.58 52.80
N PRO A 333 -19.61 -4.29 53.21
CA PRO A 333 -20.31 -3.24 52.47
C PRO A 333 -19.84 -3.19 51.01
N VAL A 334 -20.80 -3.12 50.07
CA VAL A 334 -20.53 -3.05 48.63
C VAL A 334 -21.28 -1.88 48.03
N PHE A 335 -20.56 -1.07 47.27
CA PHE A 335 -21.07 0.08 46.53
C PHE A 335 -20.84 -0.17 45.04
N ALA A 336 -21.80 0.14 44.19
CA ALA A 336 -21.71 -0.15 42.76
C ALA A 336 -22.06 1.07 41.91
N ALA A 337 -21.25 1.32 40.89
CA ALA A 337 -21.50 2.35 39.88
C ALA A 337 -21.68 1.73 38.50
N ALA A 338 -22.86 1.93 37.91
CA ALA A 338 -23.14 1.63 36.52
C ALA A 338 -22.90 2.90 35.69
N VAL A 339 -21.77 2.96 34.97
CA VAL A 339 -21.33 4.16 34.23
C VAL A 339 -20.95 3.88 32.77
N PRO A 340 -21.02 4.89 31.87
CA PRO A 340 -20.35 4.80 30.59
C PRO A 340 -18.82 4.73 30.77
N LEU A 341 -18.16 3.97 29.91
CA LEU A 341 -16.70 3.81 29.88
C LEU A 341 -16.21 4.01 28.45
N ASN A 342 -15.12 4.75 28.29
CA ASN A 342 -14.51 5.00 26.98
C ASN A 342 -12.99 5.12 27.10
N HIS A 343 -12.25 4.67 26.08
CA HIS A 343 -10.78 4.76 26.07
C HIS A 343 -10.20 6.18 26.20
N GLU A 344 -10.99 7.22 25.95
CA GLU A 344 -10.62 8.63 26.12
C GLU A 344 -11.07 9.22 27.48
N ASP A 345 -11.71 8.42 28.34
CA ASP A 345 -12.10 8.84 29.67
C ASP A 345 -10.92 8.78 30.68
N GLU A 346 -11.13 9.26 31.89
CA GLU A 346 -10.09 9.36 32.91
C GLU A 346 -9.49 7.98 33.30
N ALA A 347 -10.24 6.91 33.07
CA ALA A 347 -9.90 5.53 33.37
C ALA A 347 -9.48 4.70 32.12
N GLU A 348 -9.33 5.33 30.95
CA GLU A 348 -9.09 4.65 29.66
C GLU A 348 -10.11 3.53 29.37
N GLY A 349 -11.33 3.67 29.88
CA GLY A 349 -12.40 2.69 29.75
C GLY A 349 -12.19 1.40 30.56
N ASP A 350 -11.22 1.36 31.48
CA ASP A 350 -10.98 0.22 32.36
C ASP A 350 -11.81 0.36 33.66
N PRO A 351 -12.81 -0.51 33.90
CA PRO A 351 -13.62 -0.42 35.11
C PRO A 351 -12.82 -0.70 36.38
N GLU A 352 -11.71 -1.44 36.33
CA GLU A 352 -10.85 -1.69 37.50
C GLU A 352 -10.14 -0.40 37.92
N VAL A 353 -9.68 0.40 36.96
CA VAL A 353 -9.04 1.70 37.20
C VAL A 353 -10.04 2.67 37.83
N LEU A 354 -11.25 2.76 37.29
CA LEU A 354 -12.28 3.64 37.87
C LEU A 354 -12.74 3.17 39.26
N ALA A 355 -12.85 1.86 39.48
CA ALA A 355 -13.17 1.31 40.81
C ALA A 355 -12.08 1.65 41.83
N ALA A 356 -10.81 1.52 41.46
CA ALA A 356 -9.68 1.90 42.30
C ALA A 356 -9.65 3.40 42.59
N ALA A 357 -10.02 4.23 41.61
CA ALA A 357 -10.15 5.66 41.80
C ALA A 357 -11.26 6.00 42.81
N LEU A 358 -12.44 5.38 42.67
CA LEU A 358 -13.54 5.52 43.62
C LEU A 358 -13.11 5.11 45.02
N ALA A 359 -12.51 3.93 45.16
CA ALA A 359 -12.00 3.46 46.44
C ALA A 359 -10.92 4.38 47.04
N SER A 360 -10.17 5.14 46.22
CA SER A 360 -9.14 6.07 46.72
C SER A 360 -9.69 7.38 47.28
N VAL A 361 -10.87 7.81 46.82
CA VAL A 361 -11.52 9.07 47.25
C VAL A 361 -12.69 8.85 48.19
N ALA A 362 -13.19 7.62 48.28
CA ALA A 362 -14.34 7.31 49.11
C ALA A 362 -14.04 7.44 50.62
N GLU A 363 -15.08 7.71 51.39
CA GLU A 363 -15.00 7.83 52.85
C GLU A 363 -15.51 6.57 53.59
N GLU A 364 -16.23 5.68 52.90
CA GLU A 364 -16.83 4.49 53.51
C GLU A 364 -16.00 3.22 53.23
N ASP A 365 -15.72 2.46 54.29
CA ASP A 365 -15.05 1.15 54.20
C ASP A 365 -15.94 0.16 53.43
N GLY A 366 -15.40 -0.45 52.38
CA GLY A 366 -16.15 -1.37 51.53
C GLY A 366 -15.47 -1.73 50.22
N VAL A 367 -16.19 -2.49 49.39
CA VAL A 367 -15.79 -2.82 48.01
C VAL A 367 -16.58 -1.97 47.04
N TYR A 368 -15.87 -1.31 46.13
CA TYR A 368 -16.42 -0.47 45.07
C TYR A 368 -16.40 -1.26 43.77
N LEU A 369 -17.57 -1.51 43.20
CA LEU A 369 -17.77 -2.16 41.92
C LEU A 369 -18.07 -1.11 40.84
N VAL A 370 -17.47 -1.26 39.67
CA VAL A 370 -17.81 -0.46 38.48
C VAL A 370 -18.24 -1.40 37.39
N VAL A 371 -19.40 -1.13 36.78
CA VAL A 371 -19.88 -1.83 35.59
C VAL A 371 -20.08 -0.86 34.44
N GLY A 372 -19.62 -1.23 33.25
CA GLY A 372 -19.78 -0.43 32.04
C GLY A 372 -19.69 -1.27 30.77
N PRO A 373 -19.85 -0.63 29.59
CA PRO A 373 -19.85 -1.31 28.31
C PRO A 373 -18.47 -1.90 27.95
N ARG A 374 -18.47 -3.06 27.28
CA ARG A 374 -17.32 -3.68 26.61
C ARG A 374 -17.73 -4.05 25.18
N HIS A 375 -16.76 -4.23 24.28
CA HIS A 375 -17.01 -4.50 22.85
C HIS A 375 -18.06 -5.60 22.56
N ASP A 376 -18.18 -6.61 23.44
CA ASP A 376 -19.07 -7.76 23.31
C ASP A 376 -20.02 -8.00 24.51
N GLY A 377 -20.17 -7.01 25.42
CA GLY A 377 -21.00 -7.18 26.61
C GLY A 377 -20.77 -6.08 27.66
N VAL A 378 -20.64 -6.51 28.91
CA VAL A 378 -20.33 -5.63 30.04
C VAL A 378 -18.98 -6.01 30.64
N ALA A 379 -18.30 -5.06 31.24
CA ALA A 379 -17.09 -5.29 32.02
C ALA A 379 -17.34 -4.85 33.46
N VAL A 380 -16.80 -5.62 34.42
CA VAL A 380 -16.86 -5.30 35.84
C VAL A 380 -15.43 -5.13 36.36
N GLY A 381 -15.22 -4.10 37.18
CA GLY A 381 -14.00 -3.87 37.95
C GLY A 381 -14.33 -3.72 39.42
N ALA A 382 -13.36 -4.00 40.28
CA ALA A 382 -13.53 -3.92 41.73
C ALA A 382 -12.27 -3.39 42.41
N ALA A 383 -12.46 -2.61 43.46
CA ALA A 383 -11.41 -2.19 44.38
C ALA A 383 -11.94 -2.07 45.80
N ALA A 384 -11.07 -2.11 46.80
CA ALA A 384 -11.46 -2.03 48.20
C ALA A 384 -10.91 -0.77 48.89
N HIS A 385 -11.71 -0.17 49.77
CA HIS A 385 -11.34 0.91 50.69
C HIS A 385 -11.50 0.44 52.13
N GLY A 386 -10.57 0.78 53.03
CA GLY A 386 -10.64 0.37 54.44
C GLY A 386 -10.50 -1.14 54.69
N LEU A 387 -10.28 -1.93 53.63
CA LEU A 387 -10.15 -3.38 53.67
C LEU A 387 -8.85 -3.84 53.00
N GLU A 388 -8.22 -4.87 53.57
CA GLU A 388 -7.16 -5.65 52.95
C GLU A 388 -7.79 -6.84 52.23
N ALA A 389 -7.39 -7.05 50.98
CA ALA A 389 -7.76 -8.20 50.16
C ALA A 389 -6.63 -8.54 49.18
N ASP A 390 -6.52 -9.81 48.80
CA ASP A 390 -5.63 -10.21 47.71
C ASP A 390 -6.14 -9.64 46.38
N ALA A 391 -5.32 -8.83 45.71
CA ALA A 391 -5.73 -8.12 44.49
C ALA A 391 -6.17 -9.08 43.38
N TYR A 392 -5.50 -10.24 43.26
CA TYR A 392 -5.85 -11.24 42.25
C TYR A 392 -7.17 -11.94 42.59
N ALA A 393 -7.40 -12.28 43.86
CA ALA A 393 -8.64 -12.89 44.32
C ALA A 393 -9.85 -11.97 44.11
N LEU A 394 -9.69 -10.65 44.30
CA LEU A 394 -10.74 -9.67 44.02
C LEU A 394 -10.95 -9.44 42.51
N TRP A 395 -9.86 -9.31 41.74
CA TRP A 395 -9.90 -9.03 40.30
C TRP A 395 -10.44 -10.20 39.47
N SER A 396 -9.98 -11.43 39.75
CA SER A 396 -10.27 -12.61 38.93
C SER A 396 -11.76 -12.85 38.66
N PRO A 397 -12.67 -12.85 39.65
CA PRO A 397 -14.09 -13.07 39.38
C PRO A 397 -14.73 -11.95 38.55
N MET A 398 -14.24 -10.72 38.65
CA MET A 398 -14.74 -9.58 37.87
C MET A 398 -14.29 -9.67 36.41
N ALA A 399 -13.02 -9.99 36.20
CA ALA A 399 -12.42 -10.10 34.87
C ALA A 399 -13.00 -11.27 34.04
N PHE A 400 -13.48 -12.33 34.70
CA PHE A 400 -14.11 -13.49 34.06
C PHE A 400 -15.64 -13.52 34.20
N ASN A 401 -16.26 -12.38 34.52
CA ASN A 401 -17.70 -12.24 34.53
C ASN A 401 -18.23 -12.31 33.08
N GLU A 402 -19.06 -13.31 32.77
CA GLU A 402 -19.60 -13.57 31.43
C GLU A 402 -21.04 -13.04 31.24
N GLU A 403 -21.56 -12.31 32.23
CA GLU A 403 -22.92 -11.78 32.18
C GLU A 403 -23.06 -10.70 31.10
N ARG A 404 -24.29 -10.54 30.59
CA ARG A 404 -24.56 -9.66 29.43
C ARG A 404 -25.28 -8.37 29.78
N THR A 405 -25.77 -8.27 31.00
CA THR A 405 -26.54 -7.13 31.49
C THR A 405 -25.88 -6.57 32.74
N PRO A 406 -25.89 -5.24 32.95
CA PRO A 406 -25.33 -4.64 34.16
C PRO A 406 -25.83 -5.27 35.45
N ALA A 407 -27.14 -5.52 35.57
CA ALA A 407 -27.76 -6.10 36.76
C ALA A 407 -27.18 -7.49 37.09
N ALA A 408 -27.29 -8.45 36.16
CA ALA A 408 -26.74 -9.80 36.35
C ALA A 408 -25.23 -9.78 36.64
N ALA A 409 -24.47 -8.90 35.98
CA ALA A 409 -23.04 -8.79 36.20
C ALA A 409 -22.70 -8.31 37.63
N LEU A 410 -23.43 -7.31 38.14
CA LEU A 410 -23.28 -6.81 39.52
C LEU A 410 -23.73 -7.84 40.56
N GLU A 411 -24.81 -8.57 40.31
CA GLU A 411 -25.27 -9.66 41.19
C GLU A 411 -24.24 -10.79 41.27
N SER A 412 -23.73 -11.24 40.12
CA SER A 412 -22.69 -12.27 40.04
C SER A 412 -21.40 -11.81 40.71
N ALA A 413 -21.01 -10.54 40.52
CA ALA A 413 -19.88 -9.93 41.19
C ALA A 413 -20.06 -9.93 42.72
N ALA A 414 -21.21 -9.50 43.22
CA ALA A 414 -21.52 -9.48 44.64
C ALA A 414 -21.51 -10.88 45.28
N GLU A 415 -22.04 -11.89 44.58
CA GLU A 415 -21.97 -13.30 45.03
C GLU A 415 -20.51 -13.79 45.11
N ALA A 416 -19.69 -13.45 44.13
CA ALA A 416 -18.28 -13.87 44.10
C ALA A 416 -17.45 -13.28 45.24
N LEU A 417 -17.85 -12.14 45.83
CA LEU A 417 -17.19 -11.57 47.01
C LEU A 417 -17.26 -12.49 48.24
N ALA A 418 -18.19 -13.45 48.29
CA ALA A 418 -18.27 -14.44 49.37
C ALA A 418 -17.03 -15.38 49.42
N GLU A 419 -16.30 -15.50 48.31
CA GLU A 419 -15.09 -16.34 48.20
C GLU A 419 -13.79 -15.55 48.44
N VAL A 420 -13.89 -14.22 48.64
CA VAL A 420 -12.74 -13.34 48.90
C VAL A 420 -12.56 -13.14 50.41
N GLU A 421 -11.33 -13.31 50.90
CA GLU A 421 -11.00 -13.03 52.30
C GLU A 421 -10.73 -11.53 52.48
N PHE A 422 -11.51 -10.90 53.36
CA PHE A 422 -11.36 -9.49 53.72
C PHE A 422 -10.91 -9.35 55.17
N THR A 423 -9.92 -8.52 55.42
CA THR A 423 -9.53 -8.05 56.76
C THR A 423 -9.59 -6.53 56.82
N ALA A 424 -9.83 -5.95 57.99
CA ALA A 424 -9.85 -4.48 58.12
C ALA A 424 -8.42 -3.91 57.97
N GLY A 425 -8.27 -2.84 57.18
CA GLY A 425 -7.02 -2.10 56.99
C GLY A 425 -6.90 -1.50 55.59
N ASP A 426 -6.02 -0.51 55.41
CA ASP A 426 -5.90 0.25 54.15
C ASP A 426 -4.88 -0.37 53.17
N GLY A 427 -4.72 -1.70 53.23
CA GLY A 427 -3.64 -2.41 52.53
C GLY A 427 -3.96 -2.82 51.10
N TYR A 428 -5.18 -2.59 50.60
CA TYR A 428 -5.53 -2.94 49.23
C TYR A 428 -4.77 -2.07 48.22
N ARG A 429 -4.09 -2.73 47.28
CA ARG A 429 -3.43 -2.10 46.14
C ARG A 429 -3.84 -2.88 44.90
N PRO A 430 -4.44 -2.24 43.88
CA PRO A 430 -4.90 -2.94 42.70
C PRO A 430 -3.72 -3.53 41.94
N GLY A 431 -3.93 -4.68 41.28
CA GLY A 431 -2.84 -5.42 40.64
C GLY A 431 -2.16 -4.64 39.51
N PHE A 432 -2.89 -3.69 38.89
CA PHE A 432 -2.31 -2.83 37.86
C PHE A 432 -1.32 -1.80 38.41
N ALA A 433 -1.43 -1.39 39.69
CA ALA A 433 -0.54 -0.38 40.30
C ALA A 433 0.90 -0.89 40.49
N ASP A 434 1.12 -2.20 40.36
CA ASP A 434 2.46 -2.82 40.36
C ASP A 434 3.02 -3.06 38.96
N ARG A 435 2.27 -2.68 37.90
CA ARG A 435 2.74 -2.82 36.52
C ARG A 435 3.82 -1.78 36.26
N GLU A 436 4.96 -2.25 35.74
CA GLU A 436 5.95 -1.34 35.16
C GLU A 436 5.41 -0.79 33.83
N VAL A 437 5.49 0.53 33.63
CA VAL A 437 5.18 1.13 32.32
C VAL A 437 6.10 0.49 31.28
N SER A 438 5.51 -0.09 30.25
CA SER A 438 6.26 -0.73 29.18
C SER A 438 7.01 0.32 28.38
N LEU A 439 8.29 0.49 28.72
CA LEU A 439 9.23 1.28 27.94
C LEU A 439 9.93 0.38 26.93
N PRO A 440 10.24 0.90 25.73
CA PRO A 440 10.99 0.14 24.76
C PRO A 440 12.38 -0.18 25.33
N GLY A 441 12.89 -1.38 25.01
CA GLY A 441 14.21 -1.81 25.44
C GLY A 441 15.34 -0.89 24.94
N PRO A 442 16.59 -1.09 25.42
CA PRO A 442 17.73 -0.27 25.04
C PRO A 442 17.86 -0.14 23.51
N ARG A 443 18.05 1.08 23.01
CA ARG A 443 18.13 1.34 21.55
C ARG A 443 19.14 0.46 20.84
N GLY A 444 20.28 0.21 21.48
CA GLY A 444 21.31 -0.65 20.92
C GLY A 444 20.82 -2.09 20.70
N GLU A 445 20.08 -2.65 21.65
CA GLU A 445 19.49 -3.98 21.51
C GLU A 445 18.46 -4.03 20.38
N ARG A 446 17.55 -3.04 20.32
CA ARG A 446 16.58 -2.90 19.22
C ARG A 446 17.24 -2.78 17.85
N TYR A 447 18.28 -1.94 17.74
CA TYR A 447 19.05 -1.76 16.51
C TYR A 447 19.67 -3.08 16.03
N TRP A 448 20.33 -3.84 16.92
CA TRP A 448 21.00 -5.08 16.55
C TRP A 448 20.02 -6.25 16.36
N ALA A 449 19.22 -6.54 17.38
CA ALA A 449 18.39 -7.74 17.47
C ALA A 449 17.06 -7.60 16.73
N GLY A 450 16.44 -6.42 16.75
CA GLY A 450 15.19 -6.16 16.04
C GLY A 450 15.38 -6.10 14.53
N GLY A 451 16.35 -5.30 14.08
CA GLY A 451 16.47 -4.98 12.66
C GLY A 451 17.72 -5.52 11.96
N PHE A 452 18.90 -5.21 12.49
CA PHE A 452 20.15 -5.27 11.72
C PHE A 452 20.46 -6.66 11.14
N PHE A 453 20.35 -7.73 11.94
CA PHE A 453 20.71 -9.07 11.46
C PHE A 453 19.75 -9.60 10.39
N GLY A 454 18.45 -9.29 10.48
CA GLY A 454 17.48 -9.63 9.44
C GLY A 454 17.80 -8.96 8.11
N GLY A 455 18.11 -7.66 8.16
CA GLY A 455 18.56 -6.91 6.99
C GLY A 455 19.87 -7.45 6.41
N LEU A 456 20.87 -7.71 7.26
CA LEU A 456 22.22 -8.16 6.88
C LEU A 456 22.23 -9.54 6.24
N LEU A 457 21.54 -10.51 6.85
CA LEU A 457 21.69 -11.93 6.51
C LEU A 457 20.64 -12.43 5.51
N LEU A 458 19.47 -11.79 5.44
CA LEU A 458 18.37 -12.24 4.59
C LEU A 458 18.09 -11.27 3.44
N VAL A 459 17.69 -10.03 3.75
CA VAL A 459 17.16 -9.11 2.74
C VAL A 459 18.27 -8.49 1.89
N GLY A 460 19.38 -8.09 2.48
CA GLY A 460 20.54 -7.54 1.78
C GLY A 460 21.10 -8.48 0.69
N PRO A 461 21.37 -9.77 0.99
CA PRO A 461 21.79 -10.74 -0.01
C PRO A 461 20.78 -10.93 -1.16
N LEU A 462 19.48 -10.96 -0.85
CA LEU A 462 18.43 -11.05 -1.87
C LEU A 462 18.42 -9.82 -2.79
N LEU A 463 18.57 -8.62 -2.21
CA LEU A 463 18.71 -7.37 -2.97
C LEU A 463 19.95 -7.41 -3.87
N ALA A 464 21.09 -7.89 -3.38
CA ALA A 464 22.29 -8.05 -4.20
C ALA A 464 22.06 -9.00 -5.38
N VAL A 465 21.39 -10.15 -5.17
CA VAL A 465 21.04 -11.09 -6.24
C VAL A 465 20.12 -10.43 -7.27
N ALA A 466 19.12 -9.66 -6.82
CA ALA A 466 18.20 -8.94 -7.69
C ALA A 466 18.94 -7.89 -8.55
N VAL A 467 19.80 -7.06 -7.95
CA VAL A 467 20.61 -6.04 -8.65
C VAL A 467 21.58 -6.69 -9.65
N ILE A 468 22.27 -7.77 -9.24
CA ILE A 468 23.16 -8.53 -10.13
C ILE A 468 22.35 -9.13 -11.29
N GLY A 469 21.20 -9.74 -11.00
CA GLY A 469 20.29 -10.32 -11.99
C GLY A 469 19.80 -9.29 -13.01
N LEU A 470 19.37 -8.12 -12.53
CA LEU A 470 18.95 -6.99 -13.37
C LEU A 470 20.08 -6.46 -14.23
N PHE A 471 21.29 -6.33 -13.67
CA PHE A 471 22.49 -5.96 -14.42
C PHE A 471 22.76 -6.97 -15.55
N TYR A 472 22.70 -8.27 -15.27
CA TYR A 472 22.85 -9.29 -16.30
C TYR A 472 21.75 -9.23 -17.35
N LEU A 473 20.51 -9.03 -16.93
CA LEU A 473 19.37 -8.87 -17.83
C LEU A 473 19.62 -7.67 -18.77
N ALA A 474 19.92 -6.50 -18.23
CA ALA A 474 20.21 -5.28 -18.99
C ALA A 474 21.41 -5.43 -19.94
N VAL A 475 22.45 -6.19 -19.58
CA VAL A 475 23.63 -6.40 -20.42
C VAL A 475 23.42 -7.49 -21.48
N HIS A 476 22.68 -8.56 -21.18
CA HIS A 476 22.54 -9.73 -22.05
C HIS A 476 21.27 -9.71 -22.92
N LEU A 477 20.16 -9.12 -22.49
CA LEU A 477 18.96 -8.98 -23.33
C LEU A 477 19.27 -8.26 -24.65
N PRO A 478 20.00 -7.12 -24.66
CA PRO A 478 20.35 -6.44 -25.90
C PRO A 478 21.28 -7.28 -26.78
N ARG A 479 22.12 -8.14 -26.20
CA ARG A 479 22.99 -9.03 -26.98
C ARG A 479 22.22 -10.19 -27.61
N LEU A 480 21.21 -10.72 -26.90
CA LEU A 480 20.28 -11.72 -27.42
C LEU A 480 19.34 -11.11 -28.47
N ALA A 481 18.88 -9.88 -28.28
CA ALA A 481 18.09 -9.13 -29.27
C ALA A 481 18.95 -8.71 -30.48
N ARG A 482 20.25 -8.44 -30.28
CA ARG A 482 21.24 -8.19 -31.35
C ARG A 482 21.88 -9.47 -31.90
N SER A 483 21.31 -10.65 -31.62
CA SER A 483 21.65 -11.88 -32.34
C SER A 483 21.45 -11.61 -33.84
N ARG A 484 22.59 -11.35 -34.50
CA ARG A 484 22.81 -10.96 -35.89
C ARG A 484 21.56 -11.06 -36.78
N PRO A 485 21.06 -9.98 -37.41
CA PRO A 485 20.16 -10.15 -38.55
C PRO A 485 20.86 -11.11 -39.49
N SER A 486 20.21 -12.22 -39.81
CA SER A 486 20.76 -13.22 -40.72
C SER A 486 21.29 -12.46 -41.94
N ARG A 487 22.57 -12.66 -42.29
CA ARG A 487 23.25 -12.03 -43.44
C ARG A 487 22.49 -12.18 -44.78
N THR A 488 21.40 -12.92 -44.77
CA THR A 488 20.47 -13.17 -45.87
C THR A 488 19.53 -12.00 -46.15
N ALA A 489 19.36 -11.00 -45.27
CA ALA A 489 18.47 -9.86 -45.54
C ALA A 489 19.24 -8.62 -46.01
N LEU A 490 19.14 -8.28 -47.29
CA LEU A 490 19.71 -7.05 -47.85
C LEU A 490 18.64 -5.94 -47.93
N GLY A 491 18.99 -4.76 -47.42
CA GLY A 491 18.16 -3.55 -47.54
C GLY A 491 18.45 -2.77 -48.81
N GLU A 492 17.49 -1.95 -49.23
CA GLU A 492 17.54 -1.13 -50.44
C GLU A 492 18.84 -0.32 -50.57
N ARG A 493 19.31 0.36 -49.49
CA ARG A 493 20.56 1.13 -49.51
C ARG A 493 21.81 0.29 -49.81
N ALA A 494 21.82 -0.99 -49.42
CA ALA A 494 22.94 -1.89 -49.72
C ALA A 494 22.88 -2.35 -51.18
N LEU A 495 21.69 -2.73 -51.65
CA LEU A 495 21.45 -3.13 -53.04
C LEU A 495 21.70 -1.98 -54.01
N ARG A 496 21.28 -0.76 -53.67
CA ARG A 496 21.51 0.44 -54.48
C ARG A 496 23.00 0.73 -54.66
N ARG A 497 23.80 0.60 -53.59
CA ARG A 497 25.26 0.74 -53.69
C ARG A 497 25.91 -0.32 -54.58
N LEU A 498 25.42 -1.57 -54.52
CA LEU A 498 25.89 -2.64 -55.39
C LEU A 498 25.50 -2.38 -56.85
N ALA A 499 24.24 -2.04 -57.10
CA ALA A 499 23.73 -1.76 -58.44
C ALA A 499 24.50 -0.60 -59.09
N VAL A 500 24.64 0.55 -58.41
CA VAL A 500 25.41 1.72 -58.91
C VAL A 500 26.84 1.33 -59.29
N ARG A 501 27.49 0.51 -58.45
CA ARG A 501 28.86 0.08 -58.69
C ARG A 501 28.97 -0.80 -59.94
N GLU A 502 28.11 -1.81 -60.07
CA GLU A 502 28.17 -2.73 -61.20
C GLU A 502 27.71 -2.07 -62.51
N THR A 503 26.67 -1.22 -62.48
CA THR A 503 26.24 -0.45 -63.66
C THR A 503 27.28 0.57 -64.08
N GLY A 504 28.03 1.17 -63.14
CA GLY A 504 29.16 2.05 -63.45
C GLY A 504 30.27 1.32 -64.22
N ARG A 505 30.53 0.05 -63.90
CA ARG A 505 31.48 -0.79 -64.64
C ARG A 505 30.96 -1.13 -66.04
N VAL A 506 29.68 -1.45 -66.17
CA VAL A 506 29.05 -1.71 -67.48
C VAL A 506 29.05 -0.44 -68.35
N ARG A 507 28.72 0.73 -67.79
CA ARG A 507 28.77 2.02 -68.50
C ARG A 507 30.18 2.29 -69.02
N ALA A 508 31.19 2.15 -68.15
CA ALA A 508 32.59 2.32 -68.56
C ALA A 508 33.03 1.33 -69.66
N LEU A 509 32.49 0.10 -69.66
CA LEU A 509 32.76 -0.88 -70.70
C LEU A 509 32.09 -0.51 -72.03
N VAL A 510 30.82 -0.09 -72.00
CA VAL A 510 30.08 0.36 -73.19
C VAL A 510 30.74 1.60 -73.81
N ASP A 511 31.16 2.56 -72.98
CA ASP A 511 31.74 3.82 -73.45
C ASP A 511 33.13 3.64 -74.08
N ARG A 512 33.93 2.68 -73.58
CA ARG A 512 35.32 2.50 -74.01
C ARG A 512 35.49 1.43 -75.08
N GLU A 513 34.79 0.31 -74.95
CA GLU A 513 35.05 -0.92 -75.70
C GLU A 513 33.72 -1.62 -76.09
N PRO A 514 32.81 -0.94 -76.82
CA PRO A 514 31.48 -1.49 -77.13
C PRO A 514 31.55 -2.78 -77.96
N ASP A 515 32.55 -2.90 -78.85
CA ASP A 515 32.75 -4.07 -79.72
C ASP A 515 33.12 -5.35 -78.95
N ARG A 516 33.56 -5.23 -77.69
CA ARG A 516 33.86 -6.39 -76.83
C ARG A 516 32.63 -7.01 -76.18
N ILE A 517 31.48 -6.33 -76.21
CA ILE A 517 30.25 -6.84 -75.62
C ILE A 517 29.58 -7.74 -76.65
N PRO A 518 29.40 -9.05 -76.37
CA PRO A 518 28.68 -9.94 -77.30
C PRO A 518 27.29 -9.38 -77.62
N ALA A 519 26.87 -9.48 -78.89
CA ALA A 519 25.60 -8.93 -79.35
C ALA A 519 24.38 -9.43 -78.54
N GLY A 520 24.45 -10.63 -77.97
CA GLY A 520 23.42 -11.17 -77.07
C GLY A 520 23.36 -10.54 -75.68
N SER A 521 24.48 -9.95 -75.22
CA SER A 521 24.63 -9.29 -73.92
C SER A 521 24.42 -7.78 -74.00
N MET A 522 24.56 -7.17 -75.18
CA MET A 522 24.33 -5.72 -75.37
C MET A 522 22.94 -5.29 -74.91
N VAL A 523 21.89 -6.07 -75.27
CA VAL A 523 20.50 -5.81 -74.85
C VAL A 523 20.36 -5.81 -73.32
N GLN A 524 21.13 -6.64 -72.62
CA GLN A 524 21.12 -6.69 -71.16
C GLN A 524 21.89 -5.52 -70.54
N ALA A 525 22.98 -5.08 -71.19
CA ALA A 525 23.76 -3.92 -70.78
C ALA A 525 22.92 -2.64 -70.86
N GLU A 526 22.25 -2.42 -71.99
CA GLU A 526 21.33 -1.30 -72.19
C GLU A 526 20.17 -1.34 -71.18
N ALA A 527 19.56 -2.51 -70.97
CA ALA A 527 18.48 -2.66 -70.01
C ALA A 527 18.91 -2.32 -68.57
N ALA A 528 20.08 -2.78 -68.13
CA ALA A 528 20.60 -2.49 -66.80
C ALA A 528 20.84 -0.98 -66.60
N LEU A 529 21.40 -0.30 -67.61
CA LEU A 529 21.62 1.15 -67.56
C LEU A 529 20.30 1.92 -67.58
N MET A 530 19.37 1.59 -68.47
CA MET A 530 18.06 2.23 -68.56
C MET A 530 17.20 2.05 -67.30
N LEU A 531 17.23 0.86 -66.69
CA LEU A 531 16.45 0.57 -65.47
C LEU A 531 17.05 1.26 -64.24
N MET A 532 18.38 1.43 -64.19
CA MET A 532 19.05 2.13 -63.09
C MET A 532 18.65 3.61 -63.00
N ASP A 533 18.40 4.26 -64.14
CA ASP A 533 18.01 5.66 -64.21
C ASP A 533 16.53 5.90 -63.80
N ARG A 534 15.72 4.84 -63.61
CA ARG A 534 14.26 4.90 -63.36
C ARG A 534 13.85 4.69 -61.89
N SER A 535 14.68 5.10 -60.94
CA SER A 535 14.40 4.94 -59.49
C SER A 535 14.00 3.50 -59.09
N PRO A 536 14.87 2.49 -59.37
CA PRO A 536 14.55 1.07 -59.17
C PRO A 536 14.24 0.72 -57.71
N ARG A 537 13.32 -0.24 -57.52
CA ARG A 537 12.95 -0.82 -56.20
C ARG A 537 13.87 -2.00 -55.84
N GLU A 538 13.65 -2.66 -54.71
CA GLU A 538 14.59 -3.63 -54.14
C GLU A 538 14.88 -4.82 -55.06
N LEU A 539 13.85 -5.40 -55.70
CA LEU A 539 14.03 -6.51 -56.64
C LEU A 539 14.67 -6.05 -57.96
N ASP A 540 14.35 -4.85 -58.43
CA ASP A 540 14.98 -4.25 -59.61
C ASP A 540 16.46 -3.98 -59.35
N LEU A 541 16.81 -3.46 -58.18
CA LEU A 541 18.21 -3.23 -57.78
C LEU A 541 19.00 -4.54 -57.73
N LEU A 542 18.40 -5.62 -57.20
CA LEU A 542 18.98 -6.95 -57.28
C LEU A 542 19.16 -7.39 -58.74
N GLY A 543 18.12 -7.25 -59.56
CA GLY A 543 18.13 -7.67 -60.95
C GLY A 543 19.14 -6.92 -61.82
N ILE A 544 19.23 -5.60 -61.67
CA ILE A 544 20.23 -4.73 -62.30
C ILE A 544 21.64 -5.18 -61.91
N THR A 545 21.89 -5.43 -60.62
CA THR A 545 23.21 -5.89 -60.14
C THR A 545 23.60 -7.22 -60.80
N VAL A 546 22.68 -8.19 -60.84
CA VAL A 546 22.92 -9.50 -61.44
C VAL A 546 23.14 -9.39 -62.94
N LEU A 547 22.31 -8.62 -63.66
CA LEU A 547 22.48 -8.38 -65.10
C LEU A 547 23.83 -7.75 -65.41
N SER A 548 24.22 -6.71 -64.68
CA SER A 548 25.50 -6.04 -64.90
C SER A 548 26.67 -7.00 -64.73
N ARG A 549 26.65 -7.87 -63.71
CA ARG A 549 27.69 -8.89 -63.54
C ARG A 549 27.72 -9.92 -64.67
N ARG A 550 26.56 -10.29 -65.23
CA ARG A 550 26.48 -11.24 -66.35
C ARG A 550 27.06 -10.64 -67.61
N VAL A 551 26.78 -9.37 -67.90
CA VAL A 551 27.38 -8.65 -69.03
C VAL A 551 28.90 -8.61 -68.89
N LEU A 552 29.41 -8.25 -67.70
CA LEU A 552 30.85 -8.20 -67.44
C LEU A 552 31.50 -9.58 -67.60
N ALA A 553 30.88 -10.63 -67.06
CA ALA A 553 31.39 -12.00 -67.18
C ALA A 553 31.38 -12.51 -68.63
N ALA A 554 30.36 -12.19 -69.42
CA ALA A 554 30.30 -12.56 -70.84
C ALA A 554 31.37 -11.87 -71.70
N VAL A 555 31.94 -10.75 -71.23
CA VAL A 555 33.09 -10.09 -71.89
C VAL A 555 34.42 -10.70 -71.48
N GLU A 556 34.52 -11.21 -70.25
CA GLU A 556 35.70 -11.93 -69.76
C GLU A 556 35.79 -13.34 -70.36
N ASP A 557 34.67 -14.04 -70.43
CA ASP A 557 34.52 -15.38 -71.01
C ASP A 557 33.18 -15.50 -71.75
N PRO A 558 33.17 -15.37 -73.10
CA PRO A 558 31.95 -15.44 -73.91
C PRO A 558 31.21 -16.78 -73.82
N ASP A 559 31.90 -17.87 -73.45
CA ASP A 559 31.34 -19.22 -73.40
C ASP A 559 30.89 -19.63 -71.98
N ALA A 560 31.12 -18.79 -70.96
CA ALA A 560 30.75 -19.09 -69.58
C ALA A 560 29.23 -19.20 -69.36
N ASP A 561 28.79 -20.21 -68.60
CA ASP A 561 27.41 -20.30 -68.12
C ASP A 561 27.19 -19.22 -67.03
N THR A 562 26.49 -18.15 -67.40
CA THR A 562 26.22 -17.00 -66.52
C THR A 562 24.91 -17.14 -65.74
N VAL A 563 24.39 -18.35 -65.53
CA VAL A 563 23.17 -18.56 -64.73
C VAL A 563 23.44 -18.25 -63.24
N PRO A 564 22.68 -17.36 -62.59
CA PRO A 564 22.90 -17.02 -61.19
C PRO A 564 22.51 -18.15 -60.22
N CYS A 565 23.13 -18.17 -59.04
CA CYS A 565 22.78 -19.10 -57.97
C CYS A 565 21.35 -18.83 -57.46
N ILE A 566 20.53 -19.88 -57.31
CA ILE A 566 19.13 -19.72 -56.86
C ILE A 566 19.00 -19.37 -55.37
N VAL A 567 20.01 -19.65 -54.56
CA VAL A 567 19.99 -19.33 -53.12
C VAL A 567 20.24 -17.82 -52.95
N ASP A 568 21.30 -17.31 -53.55
CA ASP A 568 21.62 -15.89 -53.55
C ASP A 568 22.14 -15.50 -54.94
N PRO A 569 21.37 -14.73 -55.74
CA PRO A 569 21.78 -14.31 -57.07
C PRO A 569 23.06 -13.45 -57.09
N LEU A 570 23.51 -12.92 -55.94
CA LEU A 570 24.74 -12.14 -55.80
C LEU A 570 25.99 -13.00 -55.53
N HIS A 571 25.83 -14.31 -55.35
CA HIS A 571 26.96 -15.25 -55.34
C HIS A 571 27.60 -15.35 -56.73
N PRO A 572 28.77 -16.01 -56.84
CA PRO A 572 29.29 -16.47 -58.12
C PRO A 572 28.22 -17.25 -58.91
N PHE A 573 28.35 -17.27 -60.24
CA PHE A 573 27.45 -18.02 -61.11
C PHE A 573 27.43 -19.51 -60.76
N ALA A 574 26.36 -20.18 -61.19
CA ALA A 574 26.13 -21.56 -60.85
C ALA A 574 27.19 -22.48 -61.48
N ALA A 575 27.87 -23.25 -60.65
CA ALA A 575 28.82 -24.27 -61.09
C ALA A 575 28.10 -25.61 -61.33
N GLU A 576 27.00 -25.88 -60.60
CA GLU A 576 26.33 -27.17 -60.62
C GLU A 576 24.80 -27.03 -60.57
N ARG A 577 24.09 -28.08 -60.99
CA ARG A 577 22.64 -28.22 -60.82
C ARG A 577 22.35 -29.33 -59.80
N ALA A 578 21.82 -28.97 -58.63
CA ALA A 578 21.48 -29.93 -57.59
C ALA A 578 19.97 -30.08 -57.42
N GLN A 579 19.51 -31.27 -57.02
CA GLN A 579 18.11 -31.48 -56.65
C GLN A 579 17.77 -30.68 -55.37
N SER A 580 16.66 -29.95 -55.39
CA SER A 580 16.10 -29.27 -54.24
C SER A 580 14.61 -29.59 -54.11
N ARG A 581 14.20 -30.08 -52.95
CA ARG A 581 12.79 -30.35 -52.66
C ARG A 581 12.06 -29.04 -52.33
N THR A 582 12.74 -28.16 -51.57
CA THR A 582 12.16 -26.88 -51.15
C THR A 582 12.04 -25.89 -52.31
N MET A 583 12.92 -25.96 -53.31
CA MET A 583 12.95 -25.01 -54.43
C MET A 583 12.34 -25.53 -55.73
N GLY A 584 11.97 -26.81 -55.78
CA GLY A 584 11.29 -27.47 -56.89
C GLY A 584 12.22 -27.91 -58.02
N GLY A 585 12.76 -29.13 -57.92
CA GLY A 585 13.50 -29.78 -59.02
C GLY A 585 15.02 -29.56 -58.97
N ARG A 586 15.69 -29.69 -60.12
CA ARG A 586 17.13 -29.39 -60.25
C ARG A 586 17.33 -27.89 -60.41
N VAL A 587 18.04 -27.27 -59.47
CA VAL A 587 18.24 -25.82 -59.40
C VAL A 587 19.72 -25.45 -59.55
N PRO A 588 20.04 -24.31 -60.19
CA PRO A 588 21.41 -23.85 -60.36
C PRO A 588 21.98 -23.30 -59.05
N LEU A 589 23.15 -23.79 -58.64
CA LEU A 589 23.82 -23.41 -57.40
C LEU A 589 25.29 -23.08 -57.64
N CYS A 590 25.81 -22.08 -56.94
CA CYS A 590 27.25 -21.92 -56.81
C CYS A 590 27.84 -23.08 -55.99
N GLU A 591 29.15 -23.32 -56.14
CA GLU A 591 29.87 -24.42 -55.49
C GLU A 591 29.60 -24.49 -53.97
N GLU A 592 29.65 -23.34 -53.29
CA GLU A 592 29.39 -23.29 -51.84
C GLU A 592 27.96 -23.70 -51.49
N CYS A 593 26.97 -23.27 -52.28
CA CYS A 593 25.57 -23.59 -52.03
C CYS A 593 25.22 -25.04 -52.41
N ALA A 594 25.93 -25.63 -53.37
CA ALA A 594 25.77 -27.03 -53.75
C ALA A 594 26.16 -27.99 -52.61
N ARG A 595 27.17 -27.63 -51.81
CA ARG A 595 27.63 -28.40 -50.64
C ARG A 595 26.67 -28.37 -49.44
N LEU A 596 25.67 -27.49 -49.43
CA LEU A 596 24.71 -27.36 -48.33
C LEU A 596 23.54 -28.34 -48.45
N ASP A 597 22.97 -28.76 -47.32
CA ASP A 597 21.71 -29.49 -47.32
C ASP A 597 20.52 -28.60 -47.73
N ASP A 598 19.40 -29.22 -48.17
CA ASP A 598 18.24 -28.50 -48.71
C ASP A 598 17.58 -27.54 -47.70
N ARG A 599 17.62 -27.87 -46.40
CA ARG A 599 17.03 -27.05 -45.33
C ARG A 599 17.92 -25.85 -45.00
N THR A 600 19.23 -26.03 -45.04
CA THR A 600 20.18 -24.93 -44.87
C THR A 600 20.16 -24.00 -46.08
N ARG A 601 20.04 -24.56 -47.31
CA ARG A 601 19.85 -23.76 -48.54
C ARG A 601 18.59 -22.91 -48.49
N SER A 602 17.45 -23.47 -48.09
CA SER A 602 16.18 -22.73 -48.04
C SER A 602 16.18 -21.60 -47.01
N ARG A 603 16.87 -21.80 -45.87
CA ARG A 603 17.09 -20.75 -44.86
C ARG A 603 18.06 -19.66 -45.31
N ARG A 604 18.96 -19.97 -46.25
CA ARG A 604 19.95 -19.06 -46.81
C ARG A 604 19.49 -18.31 -48.04
N VAL A 605 18.26 -18.55 -48.52
CA VAL A 605 17.70 -17.80 -49.65
C VAL A 605 17.75 -16.30 -49.34
N LEU A 606 18.29 -15.53 -50.29
CA LEU A 606 18.38 -14.09 -50.16
C LEU A 606 16.99 -13.49 -49.93
N ARG A 607 16.91 -12.65 -48.91
CA ARG A 607 15.72 -11.89 -48.53
C ARG A 607 15.98 -10.42 -48.82
N LEU A 608 14.97 -9.76 -49.34
CA LEU A 608 14.95 -8.33 -49.58
C LEU A 608 14.18 -7.67 -48.44
N ARG A 609 14.72 -6.58 -47.90
CA ARG A 609 14.06 -5.79 -46.86
C ARG A 609 13.38 -4.58 -47.50
N GLY A 610 12.04 -4.59 -47.48
CA GLY A 610 11.19 -3.46 -47.85
C GLY A 610 10.46 -2.93 -46.62
N GLY A 611 10.79 -1.71 -46.22
CA GLY A 611 10.31 -1.12 -44.96
C GLY A 611 10.71 -1.96 -43.73
N ALA A 612 9.74 -2.25 -42.85
CA ALA A 612 9.94 -3.02 -41.62
C ALA A 612 10.00 -4.55 -41.84
N THR A 613 9.70 -5.05 -43.04
CA THR A 613 9.57 -6.49 -43.32
C THR A 613 10.68 -7.02 -44.22
N SER A 614 11.01 -8.30 -44.10
CA SER A 614 11.92 -8.99 -45.03
C SER A 614 11.21 -10.15 -45.69
N HIS A 615 11.35 -10.28 -47.00
CA HIS A 615 10.68 -11.29 -47.80
C HIS A 615 11.70 -11.96 -48.73
N SER A 616 11.50 -13.24 -49.07
CA SER A 616 12.39 -13.91 -50.02
C SER A 616 12.34 -13.20 -51.37
N TYR A 617 13.47 -13.04 -52.06
CA TYR A 617 13.43 -12.46 -53.41
C TYR A 617 12.49 -13.26 -54.33
N ARG A 618 12.27 -14.55 -54.04
CA ARG A 618 11.41 -15.50 -54.77
C ARG A 618 9.91 -15.42 -54.48
N VAL A 619 9.43 -14.44 -53.71
CA VAL A 619 8.02 -14.36 -53.29
C VAL A 619 7.05 -14.27 -54.47
N LYS A 620 7.44 -13.63 -55.57
CA LYS A 620 6.63 -13.50 -56.78
C LYS A 620 7.28 -14.25 -57.96
N PRO A 621 7.15 -15.59 -58.06
CA PRO A 621 7.85 -16.38 -59.08
C PRO A 621 7.49 -16.02 -60.53
N GLN A 622 6.37 -15.31 -60.74
CA GLN A 622 5.93 -14.82 -62.05
C GLN A 622 6.59 -13.50 -62.47
N ASP A 623 7.26 -12.81 -61.54
CA ASP A 623 7.99 -11.58 -61.82
C ASP A 623 9.05 -11.84 -62.91
N PRO A 624 9.18 -10.96 -63.94
CA PRO A 624 10.08 -11.18 -65.05
C PRO A 624 11.52 -11.48 -64.62
N TRP A 625 12.02 -10.83 -63.56
CA TRP A 625 13.35 -11.07 -63.03
C TRP A 625 13.56 -12.53 -62.61
N ILE A 626 12.56 -13.13 -61.98
CA ILE A 626 12.66 -14.48 -61.39
C ILE A 626 12.35 -15.53 -62.44
N ARG A 627 11.26 -15.32 -63.20
CA ARG A 627 10.81 -16.21 -64.27
C ARG A 627 11.90 -16.45 -65.30
N HIS A 628 12.62 -15.39 -65.68
CA HIS A 628 13.71 -15.44 -66.66
C HIS A 628 15.10 -15.62 -66.04
N SER A 629 15.18 -15.94 -64.74
CA SER A 629 16.44 -16.19 -64.02
C SER A 629 17.45 -15.05 -64.22
N PHE A 630 16.99 -13.80 -64.05
CA PHE A 630 17.74 -12.56 -64.25
C PHE A 630 18.40 -12.47 -65.64
N GLY A 631 17.64 -12.88 -66.66
CA GLY A 631 18.01 -12.83 -68.07
C GLY A 631 18.78 -14.05 -68.56
N ALA A 632 19.00 -15.05 -67.70
CA ALA A 632 19.67 -16.28 -68.12
C ALA A 632 18.78 -17.13 -69.03
N LYS A 633 17.45 -16.99 -68.92
CA LYS A 633 16.47 -17.64 -69.79
C LYS A 633 15.74 -16.59 -70.61
N GLU A 634 15.93 -16.59 -71.92
CA GLU A 634 15.28 -15.68 -72.87
C GLU A 634 15.52 -14.18 -72.55
N PRO A 635 16.78 -13.69 -72.59
CA PRO A 635 17.14 -12.34 -72.15
C PRO A 635 16.35 -11.22 -72.83
N ARG A 636 16.14 -11.31 -74.16
CA ARG A 636 15.37 -10.31 -74.93
C ARG A 636 13.93 -10.21 -74.42
N ARG A 637 13.28 -11.35 -74.19
CA ARG A 637 11.90 -11.40 -73.71
C ARG A 637 11.77 -10.82 -72.30
N MET A 638 12.74 -11.09 -71.42
CA MET A 638 12.75 -10.49 -70.08
C MET A 638 12.86 -8.97 -70.17
N VAL A 639 13.80 -8.46 -70.97
CA VAL A 639 14.00 -7.02 -71.15
C VAL A 639 12.73 -6.38 -71.74
N ASP A 640 12.11 -6.98 -72.75
CA ASP A 640 10.83 -6.51 -73.30
C ASP A 640 9.73 -6.43 -72.25
N LEU A 641 9.62 -7.43 -71.37
CA LEU A 641 8.63 -7.43 -70.29
C LEU A 641 8.93 -6.36 -69.25
N LEU A 642 10.18 -6.21 -68.82
CA LEU A 642 10.60 -5.19 -67.84
C LEU A 642 10.40 -3.76 -68.37
N LEU A 643 10.59 -3.55 -69.67
CA LEU A 643 10.37 -2.27 -70.33
C LEU A 643 8.87 -2.01 -70.62
N LYS A 644 8.06 -3.07 -70.80
CA LYS A 644 6.59 -2.97 -70.99
C LYS A 644 5.83 -2.76 -69.69
N GLU A 645 6.15 -3.50 -68.63
CA GLU A 645 5.49 -3.38 -67.32
C GLU A 645 5.72 -2.00 -66.70
N ASN A 646 6.86 -1.37 -66.97
CA ASN A 646 7.19 -0.01 -66.51
C ASN A 646 6.59 1.13 -67.35
N ARG A 647 5.41 0.93 -67.98
CA ARG A 647 4.58 2.01 -68.57
C ARG A 647 3.39 2.43 -67.71
N VAL A 648 3.23 1.85 -66.51
CA VAL A 648 2.19 2.24 -65.56
C VAL A 648 2.79 2.27 -64.16
N HIS A 649 3.34 3.42 -63.76
CA HIS A 649 3.25 4.03 -62.42
C HIS A 649 4.10 5.30 -62.34
#